data_AF-A0A523YXF9-F1
#
_entry.id   AF-A0A523YXF9-F1
#
_cell.length_a   1.000
_cell.length_b   1.000
_cell.length_c   1.000
_cell.angle_alpha   90.00
_cell.angle_beta   90.00
_cell.angle_gamma   90.00
#
_symmetry.space_group_name_H-M   'P 1'
#
loop_
_entity.id
_entity.type
_entity.pdbx_description
1 polymer ?
#
loop_
_entity_poly.entity_id
_entity_poly.type
_entity_poly.pdbx_seq_one_letter_code
_entity_poly.pdbx_strand_id
1 'polypeptide(L)'
;MQEHDKNKFFKQLTWNDLTDWAGSKIVSRGRSYQHRGLVDGLAHTEKGGLIAWVHGTEQYATWIDIEQGKISSVCTCPYWDTCKHAVAVVLEYLETLKEGLQIPSIKHDDQRLVLLRDFRDQQITIPKSEIYSQVNSGLSAHLQHEEQVSTEILAYLEQQSKEQLIKMFLELEDRIPGAHELLKDRRDLEKGRPAEIVARTRNVIYEIGSEPGWRNEWTGEGITPDYSPVRHRLEALLAYGYADEVVELGEDLLEVGTKQVGMSEDGGETAVAIAECLEIVFRALPRSTLSPVEQLLWAVDAALNDDYDLCDGAELFWELEFDVAEWIALGNRLNQRLDADQTALEESSHHSIYRRDSLTDWLVIALEESGRNEEIVSLLEREAVRTDSYLRLITYLVEAKSWIQAEEWIQRGIEATESRRPGIASNLRDKLRAIREKEGDWLSAASLRAEEFFRRPSLETYQKLQTASERAGVWQAVRAGTLRYLETGEIPSLDGQAVEIGSIPPWPLSEIGGDTVSSRRKLVFPLTESLIDISIAENCVDDVVKWYEKRNSGKGLRMIVALRDDKIAQAVVEAYPELAIVIWKEIAEAQIAQTQTKAYEVAARYLRKIYHVLEKQGRDEEWHRYLAEIRETNKRKRRLLEILDGLIGRPIIDG
;
A
#
# COMPACT_ATOMS: atom_id res chain seq x y z
N MET A 1 36.74 -18.92 -1.37
CA MET A 1 36.53 -20.35 -1.09
C MET A 1 37.08 -21.13 -2.27
N GLN A 2 37.96 -22.12 -2.05
CA GLN A 2 38.55 -22.89 -3.16
C GLN A 2 37.51 -23.88 -3.72
N GLU A 3 37.68 -24.36 -4.95
CA GLU A 3 36.76 -25.29 -5.63
C GLU A 3 36.44 -26.55 -4.79
N HIS A 4 37.45 -27.05 -4.07
CA HIS A 4 37.34 -28.22 -3.18
C HIS A 4 36.40 -27.99 -1.97
N ASP A 5 36.27 -26.75 -1.50
CA ASP A 5 35.41 -26.37 -0.38
C ASP A 5 33.94 -26.24 -0.80
N LYS A 6 33.69 -25.77 -2.04
CA LYS A 6 32.34 -25.64 -2.62
C LYS A 6 31.69 -26.99 -2.85
N ASN A 7 32.45 -27.97 -3.35
CA ASN A 7 31.95 -29.32 -3.55
C ASN A 7 31.57 -29.99 -2.20
N LYS A 8 32.36 -29.78 -1.15
CA LYS A 8 32.04 -30.25 0.21
C LYS A 8 30.74 -29.63 0.75
N PHE A 9 30.51 -28.34 0.49
CA PHE A 9 29.27 -27.66 0.88
C PHE A 9 28.04 -28.27 0.19
N PHE A 10 28.08 -28.47 -1.13
CA PHE A 10 26.94 -29.06 -1.86
C PHE A 10 26.58 -30.46 -1.34
N LYS A 11 27.56 -31.31 -1.02
CA LYS A 11 27.32 -32.67 -0.49
C LYS A 11 26.64 -32.69 0.89
N GLN A 12 26.70 -31.59 1.64
CA GLN A 12 26.08 -31.48 2.96
C GLN A 12 24.68 -30.87 2.91
N LEU A 13 24.21 -30.41 1.73
CA LEU A 13 22.90 -29.80 1.60
C LEU A 13 21.78 -30.78 1.95
N THR A 14 20.88 -30.33 2.80
CA THR A 14 19.64 -30.99 3.17
C THR A 14 18.46 -30.38 2.41
N TRP A 15 17.31 -31.07 2.41
CA TRP A 15 16.07 -30.50 1.87
C TRP A 15 15.63 -29.23 2.61
N ASN A 16 16.05 -29.07 3.88
CA ASN A 16 15.80 -27.86 4.65
C ASN A 16 16.64 -26.70 4.11
N ASP A 17 17.92 -26.92 3.78
CA ASP A 17 18.78 -25.87 3.21
C ASP A 17 18.24 -25.34 1.88
N LEU A 18 17.72 -26.22 1.01
CA LEU A 18 17.08 -25.80 -0.24
C LEU A 18 15.73 -25.10 0.00
N THR A 19 14.98 -25.51 1.02
CA THR A 19 13.68 -24.90 1.37
C THR A 19 13.86 -23.53 2.01
N ASP A 20 14.88 -23.35 2.85
CA ASP A 20 15.24 -22.06 3.44
C ASP A 20 15.81 -21.11 2.38
N TRP A 21 16.50 -21.65 1.36
CA TRP A 21 17.02 -20.88 0.24
C TRP A 21 15.94 -20.43 -0.75
N ALA A 22 15.08 -21.35 -1.24
CA ALA A 22 14.18 -21.09 -2.36
C ALA A 22 12.68 -21.16 -2.01
N GLY A 23 12.30 -21.66 -0.83
CA GLY A 23 10.92 -21.89 -0.44
C GLY A 23 10.31 -23.19 -1.01
N SER A 24 9.41 -23.81 -0.25
CA SER A 24 8.90 -25.18 -0.50
C SER A 24 8.27 -25.37 -1.90
N LYS A 25 7.54 -24.36 -2.39
CA LYS A 25 6.89 -24.39 -3.71
C LYS A 25 7.90 -24.37 -4.86
N ILE A 26 8.96 -23.58 -4.73
CA ILE A 26 9.99 -23.45 -5.78
C ILE A 26 10.84 -24.71 -5.80
N VAL A 27 11.20 -25.25 -4.62
CA VAL A 27 11.91 -26.52 -4.50
C VAL A 27 11.14 -27.66 -5.16
N SER A 28 9.84 -27.78 -4.88
CA SER A 28 8.99 -28.80 -5.50
C SER A 28 8.95 -28.68 -7.03
N ARG A 29 8.93 -27.46 -7.57
CA ARG A 29 8.95 -27.23 -9.03
C ARG A 29 10.33 -27.52 -9.63
N GLY A 30 11.41 -27.14 -8.96
CA GLY A 30 12.78 -27.43 -9.39
C GLY A 30 13.06 -28.92 -9.47
N ARG A 31 12.59 -29.70 -8.48
CA ARG A 31 12.64 -31.17 -8.51
C ARG A 31 11.93 -31.75 -9.74
N SER A 32 10.76 -31.22 -10.09
CA SER A 32 10.05 -31.66 -11.29
C SER A 32 10.83 -31.38 -12.58
N TYR A 33 11.56 -30.27 -12.65
CA TYR A 33 12.37 -29.93 -13.82
C TYR A 33 13.58 -30.85 -13.96
N GLN A 34 14.25 -31.13 -12.84
CA GLN A 34 15.36 -32.08 -12.77
C GLN A 34 14.91 -33.50 -13.16
N HIS A 35 13.83 -34.02 -12.57
CA HIS A 35 13.32 -35.37 -12.88
C HIS A 35 12.84 -35.52 -14.34
N ARG A 36 12.51 -34.40 -15.01
CA ARG A 36 12.11 -34.36 -16.42
C ARG A 36 13.29 -34.24 -17.38
N GLY A 37 14.53 -34.19 -16.87
CA GLY A 37 15.74 -34.04 -17.69
C GLY A 37 15.81 -32.70 -18.42
N LEU A 38 15.28 -31.62 -17.81
CA LEU A 38 15.25 -30.29 -18.43
C LEU A 38 16.52 -29.46 -18.18
N VAL A 39 17.53 -30.04 -17.52
CA VAL A 39 18.82 -29.40 -17.27
C VAL A 39 19.81 -29.95 -18.28
N ASP A 40 20.47 -29.08 -19.04
CA ASP A 40 21.43 -29.48 -20.07
C ASP A 40 22.75 -28.69 -19.95
N GLY A 41 23.83 -29.32 -20.39
CA GLY A 41 25.16 -28.73 -20.46
C GLY A 41 25.77 -28.35 -19.12
N LEU A 42 25.44 -29.05 -18.01
CA LEU A 42 25.97 -28.74 -16.68
C LEU A 42 27.51 -28.67 -16.68
N ALA A 43 28.06 -27.57 -16.16
CA ALA A 43 29.49 -27.31 -16.19
C ALA A 43 29.97 -26.48 -14.98
N HIS A 44 31.28 -26.56 -14.68
CA HIS A 44 31.95 -25.76 -13.65
C HIS A 44 32.45 -24.42 -14.19
N THR A 45 32.30 -23.36 -13.41
CA THR A 45 32.94 -22.06 -13.67
C THR A 45 34.35 -22.00 -13.07
N GLU A 46 35.20 -21.09 -13.54
CA GLU A 46 36.58 -20.91 -13.02
C GLU A 46 36.67 -20.63 -11.52
N LYS A 47 35.59 -20.10 -10.93
CA LYS A 47 35.51 -19.82 -9.48
C LYS A 47 34.86 -20.96 -8.69
N GLY A 48 34.60 -22.11 -9.31
CA GLY A 48 33.98 -23.28 -8.69
C GLY A 48 32.45 -23.17 -8.51
N GLY A 49 31.79 -22.30 -9.27
CA GLY A 49 30.32 -22.24 -9.36
C GLY A 49 29.79 -23.23 -10.40
N LEU A 50 28.46 -23.33 -10.51
CA LEU A 50 27.77 -24.19 -11.48
C LEU A 50 27.08 -23.34 -12.55
N ILE A 51 27.07 -23.82 -13.79
CA ILE A 51 26.31 -23.19 -14.88
C ILE A 51 25.66 -24.26 -15.75
N ALA A 52 24.42 -24.01 -16.16
CA ALA A 52 23.66 -24.92 -17.01
C ALA A 52 22.60 -24.18 -17.83
N TRP A 53 22.08 -24.85 -18.85
CA TRP A 53 20.84 -24.50 -19.51
C TRP A 53 19.67 -25.17 -18.81
N VAL A 54 18.56 -24.46 -18.64
CA VAL A 54 17.33 -25.05 -18.15
C VAL A 54 16.19 -24.75 -19.12
N HIS A 55 15.57 -25.81 -19.63
CA HIS A 55 14.49 -25.73 -20.61
C HIS A 55 13.14 -25.49 -19.92
N GLY A 56 12.48 -24.38 -20.25
CA GLY A 56 11.15 -24.00 -19.78
C GLY A 56 10.23 -23.61 -20.94
N THR A 57 9.57 -22.47 -20.84
CA THR A 57 8.90 -21.81 -21.99
C THR A 57 9.93 -21.34 -23.03
N GLU A 58 11.09 -20.93 -22.55
CA GLU A 58 12.29 -20.61 -23.33
C GLU A 58 13.49 -21.35 -22.70
N GLN A 59 14.65 -21.24 -23.33
CA GLN A 59 15.90 -21.76 -22.77
C GLN A 59 16.56 -20.69 -21.89
N TYR A 60 16.75 -21.00 -20.60
CA TYR A 60 17.30 -20.05 -19.61
C TYR A 60 18.72 -20.41 -19.20
N ALA A 61 19.63 -19.44 -19.25
CA ALA A 61 20.97 -19.59 -18.69
C ALA A 61 20.88 -19.43 -17.17
N THR A 62 21.39 -20.40 -16.42
CA THR A 62 21.30 -20.45 -14.96
C THR A 62 22.69 -20.65 -14.36
N TRP A 63 23.10 -19.73 -13.48
CA TRP A 63 24.36 -19.76 -12.76
C TRP A 63 24.13 -19.82 -11.25
N ILE A 64 24.86 -20.70 -10.58
CA ILE A 64 24.83 -20.90 -9.13
C ILE A 64 26.22 -20.68 -8.58
N ASP A 65 26.30 -19.93 -7.48
CA ASP A 65 27.54 -19.80 -6.72
C ASP A 65 27.28 -19.93 -5.21
N ILE A 66 28.36 -19.99 -4.44
CA ILE A 66 28.33 -19.97 -2.99
C ILE A 66 29.05 -18.72 -2.52
N GLU A 67 28.29 -17.80 -1.94
CA GLU A 67 28.76 -16.55 -1.38
C GLU A 67 28.50 -16.54 0.13
N GLN A 68 29.54 -16.31 0.94
CA GLN A 68 29.45 -16.27 2.40
C GLN A 68 28.77 -17.51 3.05
N GLY A 69 28.93 -18.70 2.45
CA GLY A 69 28.34 -19.94 2.95
C GLY A 69 26.84 -20.09 2.65
N LYS A 70 26.28 -19.28 1.74
CA LYS A 70 24.91 -19.39 1.23
C LYS A 70 24.91 -19.57 -0.28
N ILE A 71 23.87 -20.22 -0.79
CA ILE A 71 23.69 -20.40 -2.23
C ILE A 71 23.20 -19.09 -2.82
N SER A 72 23.86 -18.60 -3.87
CA SER A 72 23.42 -17.49 -4.71
C SER A 72 23.09 -18.01 -6.11
N SER A 73 22.13 -17.38 -6.79
CA SER A 73 21.78 -17.75 -8.16
C SER A 73 21.48 -16.55 -9.02
N VAL A 74 21.78 -16.67 -10.31
CA VAL A 74 21.35 -15.76 -11.37
C VAL A 74 20.77 -16.60 -12.49
N CYS A 75 19.57 -16.25 -12.95
CA CYS A 75 18.89 -16.94 -14.03
C CYS A 75 18.27 -15.90 -14.96
N THR A 76 18.38 -16.11 -16.27
CA THR A 76 17.78 -15.21 -17.29
C THR A 76 16.25 -15.35 -17.41
N CYS A 77 15.59 -15.93 -16.42
CA CYS A 77 14.14 -16.11 -16.45
C CYS A 77 13.43 -14.86 -15.90
N PRO A 78 12.16 -14.60 -16.27
CA PRO A 78 11.43 -13.41 -15.82
C PRO A 78 11.09 -13.42 -14.31
N TYR A 79 11.59 -14.42 -13.56
CA TYR A 79 11.43 -14.50 -12.12
C TYR A 79 12.60 -13.78 -11.44
N TRP A 80 12.30 -12.69 -10.74
CA TRP A 80 13.27 -11.73 -10.18
C TRP A 80 13.98 -12.20 -8.89
N ASP A 81 13.86 -13.47 -8.53
CA ASP A 81 14.44 -14.07 -7.31
C ASP A 81 14.89 -15.52 -7.59
N THR A 82 15.28 -16.25 -6.54
CA THR A 82 15.66 -17.67 -6.58
C THR A 82 14.55 -18.50 -7.24
N CYS A 83 14.82 -18.94 -8.46
CA CYS A 83 13.82 -19.59 -9.30
C CYS A 83 13.92 -21.12 -9.27
N LYS A 84 12.89 -21.79 -9.82
CA LYS A 84 12.86 -23.24 -9.95
C LYS A 84 14.01 -23.81 -10.80
N HIS A 85 14.52 -23.04 -11.75
CA HIS A 85 15.65 -23.44 -12.60
C HIS A 85 16.93 -23.54 -11.78
N ALA A 86 17.16 -22.59 -10.86
CA ALA A 86 18.30 -22.60 -9.97
C ALA A 86 18.33 -23.86 -9.08
N VAL A 87 17.18 -24.22 -8.50
CA VAL A 87 17.05 -25.46 -7.74
C VAL A 87 17.30 -26.70 -8.62
N ALA A 88 16.78 -26.71 -9.86
CA ALA A 88 16.98 -27.84 -10.77
C ALA A 88 18.47 -28.09 -11.07
N VAL A 89 19.27 -27.02 -11.27
CA VAL A 89 20.72 -27.13 -11.50
C VAL A 89 21.45 -27.71 -10.28
N VAL A 90 21.10 -27.27 -9.07
CA VAL A 90 21.71 -27.82 -7.84
C VAL A 90 21.38 -29.31 -7.68
N LEU A 91 20.14 -29.71 -7.93
CA LEU A 91 19.72 -31.11 -7.83
C LEU A 91 20.39 -31.98 -8.90
N GLU A 92 20.49 -31.51 -10.14
CA GLU A 92 21.15 -32.24 -11.22
C GLU A 92 22.64 -32.45 -10.92
N TYR A 93 23.29 -31.44 -10.32
CA TYR A 93 24.66 -31.55 -9.85
C TYR A 93 24.84 -32.62 -8.77
N LEU A 94 23.93 -32.68 -7.79
CA LEU A 94 23.98 -33.70 -6.73
C LEU A 94 23.78 -35.12 -7.28
N GLU A 95 22.88 -35.29 -8.25
CA GLU A 95 22.68 -36.58 -8.91
C GLU A 95 23.92 -36.99 -9.73
N THR A 96 24.49 -36.06 -10.50
CA THR A 96 25.72 -36.29 -11.28
C THR A 96 26.89 -36.72 -10.38
N LEU A 97 27.00 -36.13 -9.19
CA LEU A 97 27.99 -36.52 -8.17
C LEU A 97 27.71 -37.92 -7.60
N LYS A 98 26.45 -38.29 -7.41
CA LYS A 98 26.03 -39.61 -6.93
C LYS A 98 26.34 -40.70 -7.96
N GLU A 99 26.18 -40.39 -9.24
CA GLU A 99 26.51 -41.27 -10.37
C GLU A 99 28.01 -41.33 -10.68
N GLY A 100 28.82 -40.46 -10.08
CA GLY A 100 30.28 -40.42 -10.26
C GLY A 100 30.73 -39.88 -11.61
N LEU A 101 29.86 -39.16 -12.32
CA LEU A 101 30.14 -38.56 -13.62
C LEU A 101 31.03 -37.31 -13.48
N GLN A 102 31.94 -37.12 -14.45
CA GLN A 102 32.82 -35.95 -14.48
C GLN A 102 32.10 -34.76 -15.13
N ILE A 103 32.11 -33.61 -14.46
CA ILE A 103 31.49 -32.38 -14.95
C ILE A 103 32.55 -31.52 -15.63
N PRO A 104 32.35 -31.11 -16.90
CA PRO A 104 33.34 -30.32 -17.63
C PRO A 104 33.45 -28.89 -17.08
N SER A 105 34.63 -28.28 -17.24
CA SER A 105 34.82 -26.84 -17.00
C SER A 105 34.46 -26.03 -18.24
N ILE A 106 33.85 -24.87 -18.08
CA ILE A 106 33.49 -23.97 -19.19
C ILE A 106 34.71 -23.22 -19.74
N LYS A 107 34.57 -22.72 -20.97
CA LYS A 107 35.53 -21.78 -21.59
C LYS A 107 35.14 -20.34 -21.26
N HIS A 108 36.12 -19.42 -21.34
CA HIS A 108 35.92 -17.98 -21.07
C HIS A 108 34.86 -17.31 -22.00
N ASP A 109 34.64 -17.86 -23.19
CA ASP A 109 33.73 -17.34 -24.23
C ASP A 109 32.36 -18.05 -24.28
N ASP A 110 32.01 -18.79 -23.23
CA ASP A 110 30.75 -19.52 -23.16
C ASP A 110 29.54 -18.59 -23.28
N GLN A 111 28.65 -18.87 -24.24
CA GLN A 111 27.46 -18.07 -24.53
C GLN A 111 26.58 -17.83 -23.28
N ARG A 112 26.55 -18.76 -22.33
CA ARG A 112 25.78 -18.61 -21.08
C ARG A 112 26.34 -17.51 -20.19
N LEU A 113 27.67 -17.35 -20.14
CA LEU A 113 28.31 -16.27 -19.38
C LEU A 113 28.00 -14.90 -19.99
N VAL A 114 27.98 -14.81 -21.32
CA VAL A 114 27.64 -13.57 -22.04
C VAL A 114 26.21 -13.15 -21.72
N LEU A 115 25.24 -14.06 -21.87
CA LEU A 115 23.83 -13.77 -21.56
C LEU A 115 23.59 -13.35 -20.11
N LEU A 116 24.28 -13.98 -19.16
CA LEU A 116 24.16 -13.64 -17.74
C LEU A 116 24.82 -12.30 -17.38
N ARG A 117 25.84 -11.87 -18.14
CA ARG A 117 26.46 -10.54 -17.99
C ARG A 117 25.52 -9.45 -18.51
N ASP A 118 25.00 -9.62 -19.72
CA ASP A 118 24.08 -8.65 -20.34
C ASP A 118 22.79 -8.48 -19.51
N PHE A 119 22.32 -9.56 -18.88
CA PHE A 119 21.19 -9.54 -17.94
C PHE A 119 21.49 -8.77 -16.63
N ARG A 120 22.74 -8.81 -16.14
CA ARG A 120 23.15 -8.06 -14.93
C ARG A 120 23.32 -6.57 -15.21
N ASP A 121 23.84 -6.19 -16.38
CA ASP A 121 24.06 -4.80 -16.74
C ASP A 121 22.72 -4.04 -16.92
N GLN A 122 21.65 -4.74 -17.32
CA GLN A 122 20.28 -4.19 -17.36
C GLN A 122 19.65 -3.97 -15.98
N GLN A 123 20.13 -4.62 -14.92
CA GLN A 123 19.57 -4.52 -13.56
C GLN A 123 20.33 -3.54 -12.63
N ILE A 124 21.49 -3.00 -13.03
CA ILE A 124 22.38 -2.22 -12.14
C ILE A 124 22.21 -0.69 -12.27
N THR A 125 21.37 -0.17 -13.18
CA THR A 125 21.20 1.29 -13.35
C THR A 125 19.80 1.79 -13.00
N ILE A 126 19.31 1.53 -11.77
CA ILE A 126 18.29 2.41 -11.16
C ILE A 126 18.57 2.56 -9.65
N PRO A 127 19.33 3.57 -9.23
CA PRO A 127 19.34 4.01 -7.84
C PRO A 127 17.96 4.58 -7.48
N LYS A 128 17.39 4.11 -6.37
CA LYS A 128 16.07 4.46 -5.81
C LYS A 128 15.86 5.95 -5.40
N SER A 129 16.73 6.86 -5.82
CA SER A 129 16.72 8.28 -5.40
C SER A 129 16.53 9.30 -6.53
N GLU A 130 16.11 8.88 -7.73
CA GLU A 130 15.80 9.79 -8.85
C GLU A 130 14.37 9.63 -9.39
N ILE A 131 13.41 9.18 -8.57
CA ILE A 131 12.00 9.04 -8.99
C ILE A 131 11.26 10.40 -9.01
N TYR A 132 11.86 11.50 -8.54
CA TYR A 132 11.18 12.81 -8.46
C TYR A 132 11.91 13.99 -9.16
N SER A 133 12.74 13.74 -10.18
CA SER A 133 13.38 14.87 -10.91
C SER A 133 13.55 14.68 -12.41
N GLN A 134 12.93 13.67 -13.03
CA GLN A 134 13.07 13.42 -14.49
C GLN A 134 11.80 13.61 -15.32
N VAL A 135 10.80 14.35 -14.83
CA VAL A 135 9.69 14.81 -15.70
C VAL A 135 10.07 15.96 -16.64
N ASN A 136 11.29 16.51 -16.54
CA ASN A 136 11.71 17.67 -17.34
C ASN A 136 13.02 17.52 -18.15
N SER A 137 13.45 16.29 -18.47
CA SER A 137 14.58 16.09 -19.41
C SER A 137 14.48 14.90 -20.35
N GLY A 138 13.32 14.21 -20.40
CA GLY A 138 13.04 13.15 -21.37
C GLY A 138 12.83 13.62 -22.81
N LEU A 139 12.72 14.94 -23.06
CA LEU A 139 12.53 15.49 -24.40
C LEU A 139 13.79 15.45 -25.28
N SER A 140 15.00 15.27 -24.73
CA SER A 140 16.24 15.44 -25.49
C SER A 140 16.82 14.14 -26.09
N ALA A 141 16.55 12.98 -25.49
CA ALA A 141 17.11 11.71 -25.98
C ALA A 141 16.30 11.07 -27.13
N HIS A 142 15.00 11.36 -27.23
CA HIS A 142 14.17 10.89 -28.35
C HIS A 142 14.24 11.78 -29.60
N LEU A 143 14.61 13.06 -29.46
CA LEU A 143 14.77 13.96 -30.60
C LEU A 143 16.06 13.69 -31.42
N GLN A 144 17.08 13.07 -30.84
CA GLN A 144 18.35 12.81 -31.55
C GLN A 144 18.30 11.61 -32.50
N HIS A 145 17.30 10.72 -32.37
CA HIS A 145 17.10 9.63 -33.33
C HIS A 145 16.10 9.97 -34.47
N GLU A 146 15.27 11.01 -34.30
CA GLU A 146 14.35 11.50 -35.35
C GLU A 146 15.03 12.39 -36.41
N GLU A 147 16.12 13.09 -36.05
CA GLU A 147 16.84 13.97 -37.00
C GLU A 147 17.68 13.21 -38.06
N GLN A 148 18.13 11.98 -37.77
CA GLN A 148 18.93 11.19 -38.73
C GLN A 148 18.09 10.35 -39.70
N VAL A 149 16.86 9.97 -39.33
CA VAL A 149 15.95 9.19 -40.21
C VAL A 149 15.18 10.09 -41.18
N SER A 150 15.04 11.38 -40.87
CA SER A 150 14.23 12.33 -41.64
C SER A 150 14.92 12.87 -42.89
N THR A 151 16.25 12.95 -42.95
CA THR A 151 16.95 13.64 -44.06
C THR A 151 16.85 12.91 -45.41
N GLU A 152 16.92 11.57 -45.42
CA GLU A 152 16.78 10.78 -46.65
C GLU A 152 15.35 10.77 -47.18
N ILE A 153 14.35 10.67 -46.29
CA ILE A 153 12.93 10.71 -46.66
C ILE A 153 12.57 12.11 -47.15
N LEU A 154 13.03 13.17 -46.48
CA LEU A 154 12.84 14.55 -46.94
C LEU A 154 13.44 14.76 -48.33
N ALA A 155 14.67 14.32 -48.57
CA ALA A 155 15.31 14.42 -49.89
C ALA A 155 14.54 13.65 -50.98
N TYR A 156 13.95 12.49 -50.64
CA TYR A 156 13.08 11.75 -51.55
C TYR A 156 11.77 12.49 -51.85
N LEU A 157 11.11 13.04 -50.82
CA LEU A 157 9.86 13.79 -50.93
C LEU A 157 10.04 15.10 -51.73
N GLU A 158 11.16 15.80 -51.53
CA GLU A 158 11.52 17.01 -52.29
C GLU A 158 11.74 16.75 -53.79
N GLN A 159 12.12 15.53 -54.17
CA GLN A 159 12.30 15.12 -55.56
C GLN A 159 11.00 14.70 -56.25
N GLN A 160 9.90 14.57 -55.52
CA GLN A 160 8.61 14.19 -56.09
C GLN A 160 7.87 15.39 -56.68
N SER A 161 7.09 15.16 -57.74
CA SER A 161 6.14 16.15 -58.26
C SER A 161 4.96 16.34 -57.29
N LYS A 162 4.27 17.48 -57.42
CA LYS A 162 3.07 17.77 -56.64
C LYS A 162 2.01 16.67 -56.77
N GLU A 163 1.81 16.16 -57.97
CA GLU A 163 0.84 15.09 -58.26
C GLU A 163 1.24 13.77 -57.58
N GLN A 164 2.55 13.47 -57.56
CA GLN A 164 3.08 12.28 -56.89
C GLN A 164 2.90 12.38 -55.37
N LEU A 165 3.18 13.54 -54.78
CA LEU A 165 2.97 13.77 -53.35
C LEU A 165 1.49 13.66 -52.96
N ILE A 166 0.58 14.27 -53.72
CA ILE A 166 -0.86 14.14 -53.47
C ILE A 166 -1.29 12.67 -53.50
N LYS A 167 -0.81 11.91 -54.51
CA LYS A 167 -1.12 10.49 -54.60
C LYS A 167 -0.59 9.71 -53.40
N MET A 168 0.65 9.96 -52.96
CA MET A 168 1.22 9.33 -51.77
C MET A 168 0.42 9.66 -50.50
N PHE A 169 -0.04 10.90 -50.33
CA PHE A 169 -0.89 11.27 -49.19
C PHE A 169 -2.24 10.57 -49.21
N LEU A 170 -2.89 10.45 -50.37
CA LEU A 170 -4.16 9.71 -50.50
C LEU A 170 -3.95 8.20 -50.24
N GLU A 171 -2.83 7.63 -50.69
CA GLU A 171 -2.49 6.22 -50.39
C GLU A 171 -2.20 6.01 -48.89
N LEU A 172 -1.62 7.00 -48.20
CA LEU A 172 -1.42 6.96 -46.75
C LEU A 172 -2.74 7.14 -45.99
N GLU A 173 -3.61 8.01 -46.48
CA GLU A 173 -4.96 8.25 -45.95
C GLU A 173 -5.78 6.95 -45.92
N ASP A 174 -5.73 6.16 -46.99
CA ASP A 174 -6.42 4.87 -47.10
C ASP A 174 -5.85 3.80 -46.15
N ARG A 175 -4.59 3.94 -45.71
CA ARG A 175 -3.86 2.92 -44.94
C ARG A 175 -3.77 3.21 -43.45
N ILE A 176 -3.86 4.48 -43.05
CA ILE A 176 -3.69 4.92 -41.67
C ILE A 176 -5.06 5.36 -41.13
N PRO A 177 -5.66 4.61 -40.17
CA PRO A 177 -6.89 5.04 -39.52
C PRO A 177 -6.76 6.45 -38.93
N GLY A 178 -7.74 7.31 -39.19
CA GLY A 178 -7.76 8.69 -38.70
C GLY A 178 -7.00 9.73 -39.55
N ALA A 179 -6.21 9.32 -40.55
CA ALA A 179 -5.45 10.24 -41.39
C ALA A 179 -6.34 11.21 -42.21
N HIS A 180 -7.51 10.74 -42.68
CA HIS A 180 -8.49 11.59 -43.36
C HIS A 180 -8.98 12.74 -42.46
N GLU A 181 -9.34 12.42 -41.22
CA GLU A 181 -9.84 13.42 -40.26
C GLU A 181 -8.73 14.42 -39.88
N LEU A 182 -7.48 13.97 -39.75
CA LEU A 182 -6.32 14.85 -39.53
C LEU A 182 -6.14 15.88 -40.66
N LEU A 183 -6.24 15.47 -41.93
CA LEU A 183 -6.16 16.37 -43.08
C LEU A 183 -7.34 17.35 -43.12
N LYS A 184 -8.53 16.89 -42.75
CA LYS A 184 -9.75 17.70 -42.68
C LYS A 184 -9.67 18.74 -41.56
N ASP A 185 -9.20 18.35 -40.39
CA ASP A 185 -8.96 19.24 -39.25
C ASP A 185 -7.94 20.32 -39.61
N ARG A 186 -6.79 19.93 -40.19
CA ARG A 186 -5.78 20.88 -40.67
C ARG A 186 -6.35 21.89 -41.66
N ARG A 187 -7.09 21.42 -42.66
CA ARG A 187 -7.76 22.28 -43.65
C ARG A 187 -8.74 23.26 -43.02
N ASP A 188 -9.44 22.84 -41.96
CA ASP A 188 -10.43 23.68 -41.29
C ASP A 188 -9.76 24.73 -40.38
N LEU A 189 -8.66 24.38 -39.70
CA LEU A 189 -7.82 25.33 -38.96
C LEU A 189 -7.21 26.40 -39.89
N GLU A 190 -6.62 25.98 -41.03
CA GLU A 190 -6.02 26.89 -42.01
C GLU A 190 -7.06 27.85 -42.63
N LYS A 191 -8.34 27.48 -42.64
CA LYS A 191 -9.46 28.31 -43.10
C LYS A 191 -10.12 29.13 -41.99
N GLY A 192 -9.63 29.04 -40.77
CA GLY A 192 -10.21 29.73 -39.61
C GLY A 192 -11.63 29.26 -39.27
N ARG A 193 -11.88 27.95 -39.34
CA ARG A 193 -13.18 27.33 -39.03
C ARG A 193 -13.10 26.44 -37.79
N PRO A 194 -12.82 26.98 -36.59
CA PRO A 194 -12.63 26.19 -35.37
C PRO A 194 -13.90 25.42 -34.97
N ALA A 195 -15.09 25.97 -35.21
CA ALA A 195 -16.38 25.35 -34.87
C ALA A 195 -16.57 23.94 -35.47
N GLU A 196 -16.03 23.70 -36.67
CA GLU A 196 -16.11 22.38 -37.32
C GLU A 196 -15.27 21.33 -36.60
N ILE A 197 -14.16 21.74 -36.01
CA ILE A 197 -13.25 20.87 -35.26
C ILE A 197 -13.82 20.66 -33.87
N VAL A 198 -14.33 21.71 -33.21
CA VAL A 198 -15.04 21.61 -31.94
C VAL A 198 -16.17 20.59 -32.02
N ALA A 199 -17.03 20.69 -33.04
CA ALA A 199 -18.12 19.74 -33.24
C ALA A 199 -17.63 18.30 -33.41
N ARG A 200 -16.53 18.08 -34.13
CA ARG A 200 -15.93 16.74 -34.30
C ARG A 200 -15.28 16.24 -33.02
N THR A 201 -14.51 17.06 -32.32
CA THR A 201 -13.88 16.70 -31.05
C THR A 201 -14.93 16.33 -30.01
N ARG A 202 -16.01 17.12 -29.90
CA ARG A 202 -17.14 16.84 -29.02
C ARG A 202 -17.78 15.48 -29.31
N ASN A 203 -18.03 15.18 -30.58
CA ASN A 203 -18.58 13.86 -30.95
C ASN A 203 -17.64 12.72 -30.53
N VAL A 204 -16.33 12.90 -30.70
CA VAL A 204 -15.34 11.91 -30.29
C VAL A 204 -15.25 11.77 -28.76
N ILE A 205 -15.36 12.88 -28.01
CA ILE A 205 -15.44 12.84 -26.53
C ILE A 205 -16.64 11.98 -26.09
N TYR A 206 -17.83 12.21 -26.67
CA TYR A 206 -19.03 11.44 -26.32
C TYR A 206 -18.97 9.98 -26.79
N GLU A 207 -18.37 9.71 -27.95
CA GLU A 207 -18.21 8.35 -28.47
C GLU A 207 -17.28 7.54 -27.56
N ILE A 208 -16.05 8.03 -27.33
CA ILE A 208 -15.07 7.39 -26.46
C ILE A 208 -15.63 7.27 -25.04
N GLY A 209 -16.19 8.37 -24.52
CA GLY A 209 -16.72 8.44 -23.16
C GLY A 209 -17.94 7.54 -22.89
N SER A 210 -18.54 6.96 -23.93
CA SER A 210 -19.65 6.00 -23.78
C SER A 210 -19.19 4.56 -23.48
N GLU A 211 -17.89 4.27 -23.69
CA GLU A 211 -17.31 2.95 -23.46
C GLU A 211 -16.39 2.97 -22.23
N PRO A 212 -16.72 2.29 -21.10
CA PRO A 212 -15.85 2.26 -19.93
C PRO A 212 -14.58 1.43 -20.17
N GLY A 213 -13.47 1.87 -19.59
CA GLY A 213 -12.23 1.10 -19.55
C GLY A 213 -12.35 -0.10 -18.61
N TRP A 214 -11.71 -1.21 -18.95
CA TRP A 214 -11.64 -2.36 -18.04
C TRP A 214 -10.36 -3.15 -18.25
N ARG A 215 -9.85 -3.77 -17.18
CA ARG A 215 -8.66 -4.62 -17.22
C ARG A 215 -8.76 -5.77 -16.24
N ASN A 216 -8.41 -6.96 -16.70
CA ASN A 216 -8.33 -8.17 -15.88
C ASN A 216 -6.92 -8.33 -15.31
N GLU A 217 -6.77 -8.13 -14.00
CA GLU A 217 -5.48 -8.20 -13.30
C GLU A 217 -4.78 -9.57 -13.39
N TRP A 218 -5.49 -10.64 -13.74
CA TRP A 218 -4.95 -12.01 -13.78
C TRP A 218 -4.49 -12.42 -15.17
N THR A 219 -5.15 -11.92 -16.23
CA THR A 219 -4.82 -12.25 -17.61
C THR A 219 -4.05 -11.14 -18.33
N GLY A 220 -4.13 -9.90 -17.83
CA GLY A 220 -3.59 -8.70 -18.49
C GLY A 220 -4.43 -8.24 -19.68
N GLU A 221 -5.57 -8.87 -19.95
CA GLU A 221 -6.51 -8.46 -21.00
C GLU A 221 -7.34 -7.28 -20.54
N GLY A 222 -7.62 -6.34 -21.44
CA GLY A 222 -8.43 -5.16 -21.13
C GLY A 222 -8.52 -4.22 -22.31
N ILE A 223 -9.35 -3.19 -22.16
CA ILE A 223 -9.49 -2.10 -23.11
C ILE A 223 -9.37 -0.81 -22.33
N THR A 224 -8.46 0.06 -22.78
CA THR A 224 -8.34 1.44 -22.31
C THR A 224 -8.81 2.34 -23.46
N PRO A 225 -9.85 3.18 -23.28
CA PRO A 225 -10.35 4.07 -24.31
C PRO A 225 -9.26 5.04 -24.80
N ASP A 226 -9.12 5.18 -26.12
CA ASP A 226 -8.04 5.98 -26.73
C ASP A 226 -8.42 7.46 -26.87
N TYR A 227 -7.96 8.28 -25.92
CA TYR A 227 -8.14 9.73 -25.93
C TYR A 227 -7.15 10.51 -26.82
N SER A 228 -6.20 9.85 -27.49
CA SER A 228 -5.21 10.51 -28.36
C SER A 228 -5.83 11.42 -29.43
N PRO A 229 -6.96 11.06 -30.09
CA PRO A 229 -7.61 11.94 -31.05
C PRO A 229 -8.18 13.22 -30.44
N VAL A 230 -8.65 13.16 -29.19
CA VAL A 230 -9.11 14.34 -28.45
C VAL A 230 -7.91 15.23 -28.14
N ARG A 231 -6.86 14.64 -27.54
CA ARG A 231 -5.62 15.33 -27.18
C ARG A 231 -5.03 16.11 -28.36
N HIS A 232 -4.80 15.45 -29.50
CA HIS A 232 -4.23 16.10 -30.68
C HIS A 232 -5.07 17.26 -31.22
N ARG A 233 -6.40 17.18 -31.13
CA ARG A 233 -7.29 18.27 -31.58
C ARG A 233 -7.26 19.46 -30.61
N LEU A 234 -7.21 19.20 -29.29
CA LEU A 234 -7.05 20.26 -28.29
C LEU A 234 -5.71 20.98 -28.48
N GLU A 235 -4.62 20.24 -28.68
CA GLU A 235 -3.30 20.83 -28.98
C GLU A 235 -3.32 21.67 -30.26
N ALA A 236 -3.94 21.16 -31.33
CA ALA A 236 -4.03 21.88 -32.59
C ALA A 236 -4.87 23.16 -32.47
N LEU A 237 -6.01 23.12 -31.79
CA LEU A 237 -6.83 24.31 -31.52
C LEU A 237 -6.02 25.35 -30.73
N LEU A 238 -5.35 24.92 -29.66
CA LEU A 238 -4.52 25.79 -28.83
C LEU A 238 -3.34 26.40 -29.61
N ALA A 239 -2.69 25.62 -30.47
CA ALA A 239 -1.58 26.08 -31.31
C ALA A 239 -2.00 27.15 -32.32
N TYR A 240 -3.24 27.10 -32.81
CA TYR A 240 -3.81 28.12 -33.71
C TYR A 240 -4.46 29.30 -32.96
N GLY A 241 -4.41 29.32 -31.63
CA GLY A 241 -4.90 30.42 -30.81
C GLY A 241 -6.39 30.35 -30.45
N TYR A 242 -7.04 29.21 -30.66
CA TYR A 242 -8.44 28.96 -30.32
C TYR A 242 -8.60 28.49 -28.87
N ALA A 243 -8.15 29.32 -27.93
CA ALA A 243 -8.12 28.97 -26.51
C ALA A 243 -9.52 28.86 -25.90
N ASP A 244 -10.47 29.73 -26.30
CA ASP A 244 -11.85 29.69 -25.82
C ASP A 244 -12.54 28.37 -26.19
N GLU A 245 -12.34 27.91 -27.42
CA GLU A 245 -12.88 26.64 -27.91
C GLU A 245 -12.28 25.42 -27.18
N VAL A 246 -11.02 25.49 -26.76
CA VAL A 246 -10.39 24.44 -25.95
C VAL A 246 -10.97 24.42 -24.54
N VAL A 247 -11.20 25.59 -23.93
CA VAL A 247 -11.86 25.70 -22.62
C VAL A 247 -13.28 25.15 -22.66
N GLU A 248 -14.06 25.47 -23.70
CA GLU A 248 -15.42 24.94 -23.92
C GLU A 248 -15.41 23.40 -24.01
N LEU A 249 -14.50 22.82 -24.80
CA LEU A 249 -14.37 21.36 -24.92
C LEU A 249 -13.90 20.70 -23.61
N GLY A 250 -13.18 21.42 -22.77
CA GLY A 250 -12.75 20.94 -21.46
C GLY A 250 -13.91 20.69 -20.51
N GLU A 251 -14.95 21.51 -20.56
CA GLU A 251 -16.18 21.29 -19.77
C GLU A 251 -16.88 20.00 -20.17
N ASP A 252 -17.04 19.77 -21.48
CA ASP A 252 -17.62 18.54 -22.02
C ASP A 252 -16.78 17.31 -21.63
N LEU A 253 -15.46 17.43 -21.73
CA LEU A 253 -14.52 16.36 -21.42
C LEU A 253 -14.56 16.01 -19.93
N LEU A 254 -14.59 17.00 -19.03
CA LEU A 254 -14.68 16.76 -17.60
C LEU A 254 -16.01 16.09 -17.24
N GLU A 255 -17.14 16.58 -17.77
CA GLU A 255 -18.45 15.99 -17.48
C GLU A 255 -18.56 14.53 -17.95
N VAL A 256 -18.13 14.26 -19.19
CA VAL A 256 -18.19 12.92 -19.78
C VAL A 256 -17.16 12.00 -19.13
N GLY A 257 -15.95 12.51 -18.92
CA GLY A 257 -14.83 11.78 -18.33
C GLY A 257 -15.11 11.33 -16.90
N THR A 258 -15.61 12.22 -16.03
CA THR A 258 -15.99 11.88 -14.64
C THR A 258 -17.01 10.73 -14.62
N LYS A 259 -18.00 10.74 -15.52
CA LYS A 259 -18.98 9.65 -15.61
C LYS A 259 -18.33 8.35 -16.06
N GLN A 260 -17.48 8.40 -17.10
CA GLN A 260 -16.82 7.21 -17.65
C GLN A 260 -15.89 6.55 -16.64
N VAL A 261 -15.07 7.33 -15.93
CA VAL A 261 -14.14 6.81 -14.92
C VAL A 261 -14.90 6.14 -13.78
N GLY A 262 -16.02 6.72 -13.33
CA GLY A 262 -16.89 6.08 -12.35
C GLY A 262 -17.50 4.74 -12.77
N MET A 263 -17.44 4.40 -14.06
CA MET A 263 -17.88 3.12 -14.63
C MET A 263 -16.72 2.19 -15.03
N SER A 264 -15.47 2.64 -14.91
CA SER A 264 -14.29 1.93 -15.42
C SER A 264 -13.61 1.06 -14.34
N GLU A 265 -13.09 -0.09 -14.76
CA GLU A 265 -12.39 -1.07 -13.92
C GLU A 265 -11.01 -1.39 -14.50
N ASP A 266 -10.20 -0.37 -14.79
CA ASP A 266 -8.91 -0.49 -15.49
C ASP A 266 -7.70 -0.07 -14.65
N GLY A 267 -7.89 0.11 -13.34
CA GLY A 267 -6.82 0.55 -12.44
C GLY A 267 -6.45 2.03 -12.58
N GLY A 268 -7.29 2.84 -13.24
CA GLY A 268 -7.11 4.29 -13.36
C GLY A 268 -6.51 4.76 -14.69
N GLU A 269 -6.32 3.87 -15.67
CA GLU A 269 -5.72 4.22 -16.97
C GLU A 269 -6.59 5.20 -17.77
N THR A 270 -7.92 5.02 -17.76
CA THR A 270 -8.86 5.95 -18.37
C THR A 270 -8.77 7.34 -17.73
N ALA A 271 -8.65 7.40 -16.40
CA ALA A 271 -8.53 8.67 -15.67
C ALA A 271 -7.26 9.43 -16.08
N VAL A 272 -6.12 8.74 -16.18
CA VAL A 272 -4.85 9.33 -16.65
C VAL A 272 -4.98 9.87 -18.08
N ALA A 273 -5.57 9.10 -18.99
CA ALA A 273 -5.72 9.52 -20.39
C ALA A 273 -6.59 10.79 -20.54
N ILE A 274 -7.63 10.93 -19.71
CA ILE A 274 -8.47 12.13 -19.65
C ILE A 274 -7.72 13.29 -19.01
N ALA A 275 -6.99 13.05 -17.92
CA ALA A 275 -6.20 14.08 -17.24
C ALA A 275 -5.15 14.71 -18.16
N GLU A 276 -4.47 13.92 -19.00
CA GLU A 276 -3.55 14.42 -20.04
C GLU A 276 -4.23 15.38 -21.03
N CYS A 277 -5.51 15.15 -21.33
CA CYS A 277 -6.29 16.03 -22.20
C CYS A 277 -6.71 17.31 -21.47
N LEU A 278 -7.12 17.21 -20.20
CA LEU A 278 -7.50 18.36 -19.37
C LEU A 278 -6.31 19.26 -19.03
N GLU A 279 -5.09 18.73 -18.92
CA GLU A 279 -3.88 19.55 -18.77
C GLU A 279 -3.75 20.59 -19.91
N ILE A 280 -4.10 20.22 -21.14
CA ILE A 280 -4.10 21.14 -22.29
C ILE A 280 -5.15 22.24 -22.09
N VAL A 281 -6.29 21.90 -21.48
CA VAL A 281 -7.34 22.86 -21.14
C VAL A 281 -6.84 23.86 -20.12
N PHE A 282 -6.16 23.42 -19.06
CA PHE A 282 -5.56 24.31 -18.07
C PHE A 282 -4.45 25.20 -18.66
N ARG A 283 -3.72 24.71 -19.68
CA ARG A 283 -2.77 25.54 -20.47
C ARG A 283 -3.48 26.55 -21.38
N ALA A 284 -4.68 26.25 -21.85
CA ALA A 284 -5.48 27.14 -22.69
C ALA A 284 -6.23 28.20 -21.88
N LEU A 285 -6.65 27.88 -20.66
CA LEU A 285 -7.42 28.75 -19.78
C LEU A 285 -6.84 30.18 -19.61
N PRO A 286 -5.54 30.38 -19.31
CA PRO A 286 -4.96 31.73 -19.18
C PRO A 286 -4.85 32.48 -20.52
N ARG A 287 -5.02 31.79 -21.65
CA ARG A 287 -5.01 32.35 -23.01
C ARG A 287 -6.41 32.64 -23.55
N SER A 288 -7.45 32.27 -22.81
CA SER A 288 -8.85 32.52 -23.18
C SER A 288 -9.22 34.00 -23.07
N THR A 289 -10.37 34.36 -23.62
CA THR A 289 -10.97 35.70 -23.52
C THR A 289 -11.68 35.95 -22.19
N LEU A 290 -11.77 34.93 -21.33
CA LEU A 290 -12.30 35.05 -19.98
C LEU A 290 -11.46 36.05 -19.18
N SER A 291 -12.13 36.89 -18.38
CA SER A 291 -11.42 37.74 -17.43
C SER A 291 -10.71 36.89 -16.36
N PRO A 292 -9.63 37.38 -15.71
CA PRO A 292 -8.88 36.58 -14.75
C PRO A 292 -9.74 35.96 -13.63
N VAL A 293 -10.75 36.69 -13.13
CA VAL A 293 -11.70 36.14 -12.15
C VAL A 293 -12.59 35.02 -12.72
N GLU A 294 -12.98 35.08 -13.99
CA GLU A 294 -13.73 33.99 -14.63
C GLU A 294 -12.85 32.78 -14.88
N GLN A 295 -11.56 32.97 -15.18
CA GLN A 295 -10.59 31.87 -15.29
C GLN A 295 -10.43 31.15 -13.95
N LEU A 296 -10.24 31.91 -12.86
CA LEU A 296 -10.19 31.36 -11.50
C LEU A 296 -11.48 30.59 -11.15
N LEU A 297 -12.64 31.17 -11.44
CA LEU A 297 -13.93 30.51 -11.19
C LEU A 297 -14.09 29.23 -12.00
N TRP A 298 -13.68 29.23 -13.26
CA TRP A 298 -13.72 28.04 -14.10
C TRP A 298 -12.85 26.93 -13.50
N ALA A 299 -11.64 27.24 -13.06
CA ALA A 299 -10.74 26.26 -12.46
C ALA A 299 -11.27 25.73 -11.12
N VAL A 300 -11.87 26.60 -10.28
CA VAL A 300 -12.56 26.16 -9.05
C VAL A 300 -13.75 25.25 -9.39
N ASP A 301 -14.55 25.61 -10.40
CA ASP A 301 -15.70 24.81 -10.81
C ASP A 301 -15.27 23.45 -11.40
N ALA A 302 -14.16 23.40 -12.13
CA ALA A 302 -13.57 22.14 -12.59
C ALA A 302 -13.17 21.26 -11.40
N ALA A 303 -12.41 21.80 -10.44
CA ALA A 303 -11.98 21.08 -9.25
C ALA A 303 -13.17 20.62 -8.36
N LEU A 304 -14.24 21.41 -8.28
CA LEU A 304 -15.45 21.05 -7.52
C LEU A 304 -16.28 19.93 -8.18
N ASN A 305 -16.09 19.68 -9.48
CA ASN A 305 -16.79 18.63 -10.22
C ASN A 305 -15.87 17.43 -10.53
N ASP A 306 -14.68 17.39 -9.94
CA ASP A 306 -13.70 16.35 -10.13
C ASP A 306 -13.71 15.35 -8.97
N ASP A 307 -14.38 14.22 -9.19
CA ASP A 307 -14.48 13.14 -8.22
C ASP A 307 -13.33 12.12 -8.31
N TYR A 308 -12.48 12.21 -9.36
CA TYR A 308 -11.49 11.19 -9.71
C TYR A 308 -10.10 11.74 -10.01
N ASP A 309 -9.78 12.95 -9.51
CA ASP A 309 -8.50 13.64 -9.71
C ASP A 309 -8.11 13.80 -11.20
N LEU A 310 -9.10 14.05 -12.07
CA LEU A 310 -8.91 14.30 -13.50
C LEU A 310 -8.26 15.66 -13.79
N CYS A 311 -8.35 16.60 -12.84
CA CYS A 311 -7.79 17.94 -12.94
C CYS A 311 -6.37 18.04 -12.36
N ASP A 312 -5.63 16.94 -12.21
CA ASP A 312 -4.25 16.94 -11.68
C ASP A 312 -3.32 17.92 -12.43
N GLY A 313 -3.53 18.10 -13.74
CA GLY A 313 -2.82 19.10 -14.56
C GLY A 313 -3.13 20.57 -14.26
N ALA A 314 -4.06 20.87 -13.34
CA ALA A 314 -4.42 22.23 -12.95
C ALA A 314 -3.33 22.95 -12.17
N GLU A 315 -2.35 22.23 -11.60
CA GLU A 315 -1.21 22.82 -10.89
C GLU A 315 -0.53 23.92 -11.73
N LEU A 316 -0.38 23.70 -13.03
CA LEU A 316 0.19 24.66 -13.99
C LEU A 316 -0.57 25.99 -14.04
N PHE A 317 -1.89 25.97 -13.81
CA PHE A 317 -2.72 27.15 -13.76
C PHE A 317 -2.62 27.85 -12.40
N TRP A 318 -2.60 27.08 -11.31
CA TRP A 318 -2.52 27.62 -9.95
C TRP A 318 -1.15 28.22 -9.60
N GLU A 319 -0.09 27.84 -10.32
CA GLU A 319 1.23 28.46 -10.22
C GLU A 319 1.31 29.88 -10.84
N LEU A 320 0.27 30.33 -11.57
CA LEU A 320 0.22 31.67 -12.14
C LEU A 320 -0.02 32.74 -11.07
N GLU A 321 0.57 33.91 -11.27
CA GLU A 321 0.33 35.07 -10.40
C GLU A 321 -0.96 35.80 -10.81
N PHE A 322 -1.88 35.95 -9.85
CA PHE A 322 -3.10 36.74 -10.01
C PHE A 322 -3.10 37.93 -9.05
N ASP A 323 -3.72 39.02 -9.48
CA ASP A 323 -3.85 40.23 -8.67
C ASP A 323 -4.78 39.99 -7.45
N VAL A 324 -4.49 40.70 -6.36
CA VAL A 324 -5.28 40.61 -5.10
C VAL A 324 -6.76 40.93 -5.33
N ALA A 325 -7.10 41.83 -6.25
CA ALA A 325 -8.48 42.22 -6.51
C ALA A 325 -9.32 41.08 -7.13
N GLU A 326 -8.66 40.15 -7.83
CA GLU A 326 -9.23 39.03 -8.54
C GLU A 326 -9.55 37.92 -7.54
N TRP A 327 -8.65 37.69 -6.58
CA TRP A 327 -8.92 36.84 -5.41
C TRP A 327 -10.05 37.37 -4.53
N ILE A 328 -10.13 38.69 -4.32
CA ILE A 328 -11.28 39.31 -3.63
C ILE A 328 -12.58 39.05 -4.40
N ALA A 329 -12.55 39.23 -5.72
CA ALA A 329 -13.72 39.02 -6.57
C ALA A 329 -14.17 37.55 -6.55
N LEU A 330 -13.22 36.60 -6.65
CA LEU A 330 -13.47 35.16 -6.52
C LEU A 330 -14.11 34.85 -5.16
N GLY A 331 -13.47 35.27 -4.06
CA GLY A 331 -13.97 35.02 -2.70
C GLY A 331 -15.39 35.55 -2.49
N ASN A 332 -15.71 36.74 -3.04
CA ASN A 332 -17.07 37.27 -2.98
C ASN A 332 -18.09 36.39 -3.72
N ARG A 333 -17.74 35.84 -4.90
CA ARG A 333 -18.64 34.93 -5.64
C ARG A 333 -18.80 33.60 -4.92
N LEU A 334 -17.72 33.03 -4.39
CA LEU A 334 -17.76 31.76 -3.65
C LEU A 334 -18.59 31.92 -2.36
N ASN A 335 -18.42 33.02 -1.62
CA ASN A 335 -19.23 33.30 -0.43
C ASN A 335 -20.72 33.48 -0.79
N GLN A 336 -21.06 34.14 -1.91
CA GLN A 336 -22.44 34.23 -2.38
C GLN A 336 -23.03 32.85 -2.71
N ARG A 337 -22.27 31.97 -3.37
CA ARG A 337 -22.69 30.58 -3.64
C ARG A 337 -22.91 29.81 -2.34
N LEU A 338 -22.02 29.98 -1.36
CA LEU A 338 -22.08 29.33 -0.06
C LEU A 338 -23.29 29.79 0.78
N ASP A 339 -23.66 31.07 0.69
CA ASP A 339 -24.83 31.65 1.35
C ASP A 339 -26.15 31.25 0.65
N ALA A 340 -26.14 31.11 -0.69
CA ALA A 340 -27.29 30.65 -1.47
C ALA A 340 -27.59 29.15 -1.25
N ASP A 341 -26.57 28.36 -0.94
CA ASP A 341 -26.72 26.95 -0.65
C ASP A 341 -27.31 26.69 0.75
N GLN A 342 -28.63 26.45 0.79
CA GLN A 342 -29.38 26.11 2.00
C GLN A 342 -29.45 24.59 2.28
N THR A 343 -28.89 23.74 1.41
CA THR A 343 -29.09 22.27 1.46
C THR A 343 -28.47 21.58 2.69
N ALA A 344 -27.69 22.28 3.51
CA ALA A 344 -27.10 21.73 4.73
C ALA A 344 -28.06 21.66 5.95
N LEU A 345 -29.32 22.09 5.83
CA LEU A 345 -30.22 22.23 7.00
C LEU A 345 -31.20 21.09 7.23
N GLU A 346 -31.54 20.28 6.23
CA GLU A 346 -32.53 19.19 6.37
C GLU A 346 -32.08 17.96 5.55
N GLU A 347 -31.74 16.86 6.25
CA GLU A 347 -31.37 15.56 5.68
C GLU A 347 -30.29 15.60 4.57
N SER A 348 -29.18 16.29 4.84
CA SER A 348 -28.06 16.41 3.90
C SER A 348 -27.35 15.08 3.66
N SER A 349 -27.32 14.65 2.40
CA SER A 349 -26.51 13.51 1.93
C SER A 349 -25.02 13.76 2.22
N HIS A 350 -24.22 12.69 2.35
CA HIS A 350 -22.77 12.82 2.53
C HIS A 350 -22.12 13.66 1.40
N HIS A 351 -22.65 13.53 0.17
CA HIS A 351 -22.19 14.26 -1.00
C HIS A 351 -22.43 15.78 -0.91
N SER A 352 -23.58 16.24 -0.41
CA SER A 352 -23.86 17.67 -0.26
C SER A 352 -22.98 18.33 0.80
N ILE A 353 -22.65 17.60 1.88
CA ILE A 353 -21.72 18.10 2.90
C ILE A 353 -20.31 18.21 2.32
N TYR A 354 -19.85 17.17 1.61
CA TYR A 354 -18.54 17.18 0.95
C TYR A 354 -18.39 18.38 0.00
N ARG A 355 -19.35 18.57 -0.92
CA ARG A 355 -19.33 19.68 -1.87
C ARG A 355 -19.29 21.05 -1.17
N ARG A 356 -20.03 21.21 -0.07
CA ARG A 356 -20.04 22.46 0.71
C ARG A 356 -18.71 22.70 1.43
N ASP A 357 -18.10 21.65 1.97
CA ASP A 357 -16.78 21.75 2.58
C ASP A 357 -15.71 22.11 1.56
N SER A 358 -15.69 21.48 0.38
CA SER A 358 -14.77 21.81 -0.72
C SER A 358 -14.94 23.25 -1.20
N LEU A 359 -16.19 23.74 -1.34
CA LEU A 359 -16.45 25.15 -1.67
C LEU A 359 -15.91 26.10 -0.58
N THR A 360 -16.00 25.69 0.69
CA THR A 360 -15.44 26.46 1.80
C THR A 360 -13.91 26.46 1.76
N ASP A 361 -13.26 25.35 1.41
CA ASP A 361 -11.80 25.29 1.25
C ASP A 361 -11.31 26.27 0.16
N TRP A 362 -12.00 26.31 -0.99
CA TRP A 362 -11.70 27.28 -2.04
C TRP A 362 -11.94 28.74 -1.61
N LEU A 363 -12.98 28.99 -0.82
CA LEU A 363 -13.22 30.32 -0.25
C LEU A 363 -12.10 30.71 0.72
N VAL A 364 -11.61 29.77 1.52
CA VAL A 364 -10.48 30.00 2.42
C VAL A 364 -9.22 30.36 1.63
N ILE A 365 -8.87 29.60 0.59
CA ILE A 365 -7.74 29.92 -0.31
C ILE A 365 -7.89 31.34 -0.88
N ALA A 366 -9.08 31.70 -1.37
CA ALA A 366 -9.33 33.04 -1.90
C ALA A 366 -9.18 34.15 -0.85
N LEU A 367 -9.53 33.89 0.41
CA LEU A 367 -9.32 34.83 1.52
C LEU A 367 -7.83 34.95 1.89
N GLU A 368 -7.08 33.85 1.87
CA GLU A 368 -5.64 33.83 2.12
C GLU A 368 -4.86 34.63 1.06
N GLU A 369 -5.10 34.33 -0.22
CA GLU A 369 -4.46 35.01 -1.35
C GLU A 369 -4.86 36.50 -1.45
N SER A 370 -6.04 36.86 -0.94
CA SER A 370 -6.45 38.27 -0.85
C SER A 370 -5.98 38.99 0.42
N GLY A 371 -5.31 38.29 1.34
CA GLY A 371 -4.84 38.84 2.62
C GLY A 371 -5.95 39.11 3.65
N ARG A 372 -7.16 38.58 3.45
CA ARG A 372 -8.35 38.75 4.32
C ARG A 372 -8.42 37.67 5.41
N ASN A 373 -7.29 37.35 6.01
CA ASN A 373 -7.13 36.24 6.96
C ASN A 373 -8.00 36.36 8.22
N GLU A 374 -8.35 37.58 8.61
CA GLU A 374 -9.23 37.88 9.74
C GLU A 374 -10.65 37.32 9.59
N GLU A 375 -11.13 37.10 8.37
CA GLU A 375 -12.48 36.58 8.10
C GLU A 375 -12.56 35.05 8.14
N ILE A 376 -11.41 34.37 8.00
CA ILE A 376 -11.33 32.91 7.87
C ILE A 376 -11.88 32.22 9.13
N VAL A 377 -11.47 32.65 10.32
CA VAL A 377 -11.91 32.00 11.57
C VAL A 377 -13.43 32.09 11.70
N SER A 378 -14.03 33.25 11.50
CA SER A 378 -15.50 33.42 11.59
C SER A 378 -16.26 32.61 10.53
N LEU A 379 -15.72 32.49 9.32
CA LEU A 379 -16.27 31.60 8.29
C LEU A 379 -16.23 30.13 8.75
N LEU A 380 -15.08 29.67 9.26
CA LEU A 380 -14.87 28.30 9.70
C LEU A 380 -15.71 27.94 10.92
N GLU A 381 -15.93 28.87 11.85
CA GLU A 381 -16.84 28.71 12.99
C GLU A 381 -18.29 28.48 12.53
N ARG A 382 -18.76 29.25 11.55
CA ARG A 382 -20.09 29.11 10.96
C ARG A 382 -20.24 27.75 10.28
N GLU A 383 -19.27 27.36 9.46
CA GLU A 383 -19.36 26.13 8.67
C GLU A 383 -19.14 24.88 9.53
N ALA A 384 -18.29 24.90 10.55
CA ALA A 384 -18.06 23.76 11.45
C ALA A 384 -19.36 23.26 12.11
N VAL A 385 -20.27 24.17 12.48
CA VAL A 385 -21.57 23.83 13.06
C VAL A 385 -22.54 23.25 12.03
N ARG A 386 -22.40 23.61 10.74
CA ARG A 386 -23.28 23.18 9.64
C ARG A 386 -22.85 21.84 9.04
N THR A 387 -21.55 21.62 8.88
CA THR A 387 -21.00 20.45 8.17
C THR A 387 -20.39 19.39 9.09
N ASP A 388 -20.31 19.66 10.39
CA ASP A 388 -19.53 18.90 11.39
C ASP A 388 -18.00 18.95 11.15
N SER A 389 -17.51 19.87 10.32
CA SER A 389 -16.09 19.98 9.92
C SER A 389 -15.26 20.82 10.89
N TYR A 390 -15.34 20.49 12.17
CA TYR A 390 -14.62 21.14 13.27
C TYR A 390 -13.09 21.06 13.12
N LEU A 391 -12.56 19.99 12.52
CA LEU A 391 -11.11 19.76 12.40
C LEU A 391 -10.40 20.87 11.62
N ARG A 392 -11.03 21.40 10.56
CA ARG A 392 -10.48 22.49 9.75
C ARG A 392 -10.31 23.76 10.59
N LEU A 393 -11.35 24.17 11.32
CA LEU A 393 -11.30 25.30 12.24
C LEU A 393 -10.17 25.14 13.28
N ILE A 394 -10.05 23.95 13.87
CA ILE A 394 -9.06 23.67 14.90
C ILE A 394 -7.63 23.80 14.36
N THR A 395 -7.37 23.36 13.12
CA THR A 395 -6.05 23.52 12.49
C THR A 395 -5.67 25.01 12.44
N TYR A 396 -6.57 25.87 11.96
CA TYR A 396 -6.34 27.33 11.92
C TYR A 396 -6.13 27.95 13.31
N LEU A 397 -6.94 27.57 14.30
CA LEU A 397 -6.79 28.07 15.68
C LEU A 397 -5.45 27.65 16.30
N VAL A 398 -4.99 26.42 16.03
CA VAL A 398 -3.71 25.90 16.51
C VAL A 398 -2.53 26.60 15.85
N GLU A 399 -2.60 26.87 14.54
CA GLU A 399 -1.57 27.62 13.81
C GLU A 399 -1.47 29.06 14.30
N ALA A 400 -2.60 29.70 14.58
CA ALA A 400 -2.69 31.00 15.22
C ALA A 400 -2.27 31.00 16.71
N LYS A 401 -1.97 29.83 17.29
CA LYS A 401 -1.65 29.62 18.72
C LYS A 401 -2.78 30.06 19.67
N SER A 402 -4.02 30.07 19.19
CA SER A 402 -5.24 30.36 19.96
C SER A 402 -5.73 29.12 20.70
N TRP A 403 -4.91 28.59 21.62
CA TRP A 403 -5.14 27.30 22.29
C TRP A 403 -6.47 27.21 23.03
N ILE A 404 -6.87 28.29 23.72
CA ILE A 404 -8.12 28.34 24.50
C ILE A 404 -9.34 28.18 23.58
N GLN A 405 -9.38 28.94 22.47
CA GLN A 405 -10.47 28.83 21.50
C GLN A 405 -10.47 27.46 20.80
N ALA A 406 -9.29 26.91 20.49
CA ALA A 406 -9.19 25.58 19.90
C ALA A 406 -9.79 24.52 20.83
N GLU A 407 -9.53 24.60 22.13
CA GLU A 407 -10.10 23.69 23.12
C GLU A 407 -11.62 23.84 23.26
N GLU A 408 -12.12 25.06 23.35
CA GLU A 408 -13.57 25.33 23.41
C GLU A 408 -14.30 24.73 22.19
N TRP A 409 -13.74 24.91 20.99
CA TRP A 409 -14.29 24.35 19.76
C TRP A 409 -14.15 22.84 19.65
N ILE A 410 -13.07 22.24 20.17
CA ILE A 410 -12.94 20.79 20.28
C ILE A 410 -14.04 20.22 21.17
N GLN A 411 -14.24 20.79 22.36
CA GLN A 411 -15.24 20.31 23.30
C GLN A 411 -16.65 20.42 22.71
N ARG A 412 -16.96 21.57 22.09
CA ARG A 412 -18.23 21.79 21.38
C ARG A 412 -18.44 20.78 20.24
N GLY A 413 -17.40 20.48 19.48
CA GLY A 413 -17.46 19.49 18.39
C GLY A 413 -17.65 18.06 18.90
N ILE A 414 -17.02 17.69 20.02
CA ILE A 414 -17.23 16.38 20.66
C ILE A 414 -18.69 16.25 21.09
N GLU A 415 -19.22 17.24 21.82
CA GLU A 415 -20.62 17.24 22.27
C GLU A 415 -21.62 17.15 21.12
N ALA A 416 -21.37 17.87 20.02
CA ALA A 416 -22.24 17.86 18.84
C ALA A 416 -22.19 16.53 18.06
N THR A 417 -21.05 15.84 18.04
CA THR A 417 -20.81 14.70 17.14
C THR A 417 -20.76 13.33 17.81
N GLU A 418 -20.62 13.24 19.14
CA GLU A 418 -20.41 11.98 19.88
C GLU A 418 -21.47 10.90 19.54
N SER A 419 -22.75 11.29 19.50
CA SER A 419 -23.85 10.36 19.29
C SER A 419 -23.99 9.92 17.83
N ARG A 420 -23.92 10.88 16.90
CA ARG A 420 -24.25 10.70 15.48
C ARG A 420 -23.04 10.37 14.60
N ARG A 421 -21.86 10.91 14.92
CA ARG A 421 -20.61 10.78 14.16
C ARG A 421 -19.40 10.56 15.10
N PRO A 422 -19.32 9.41 15.79
CA PRO A 422 -18.28 9.13 16.79
C PRO A 422 -16.85 9.14 16.23
N GLY A 423 -16.67 8.94 14.93
CA GLY A 423 -15.37 9.08 14.26
C GLY A 423 -14.82 10.50 14.32
N ILE A 424 -15.69 11.51 14.12
CA ILE A 424 -15.31 12.93 14.23
C ILE A 424 -14.92 13.24 15.68
N ALA A 425 -15.77 12.84 16.64
CA ALA A 425 -15.48 13.03 18.06
C ALA A 425 -14.18 12.33 18.52
N SER A 426 -13.82 11.20 17.92
CA SER A 426 -12.53 10.54 18.17
C SER A 426 -11.36 11.38 17.65
N ASN A 427 -11.44 11.86 16.41
CA ASN A 427 -10.39 12.71 15.82
C ASN A 427 -10.21 14.03 16.59
N LEU A 428 -11.30 14.60 17.12
CA LEU A 428 -11.26 15.79 17.97
C LEU A 428 -10.53 15.55 19.29
N ARG A 429 -10.78 14.41 19.96
CA ARG A 429 -10.02 14.00 21.15
C ARG A 429 -8.54 13.81 20.83
N ASP A 430 -8.23 13.26 19.65
CA ASP A 430 -6.85 13.10 19.21
C ASP A 430 -6.12 14.45 19.04
N LYS A 431 -6.81 15.46 18.51
CA LYS A 431 -6.29 16.84 18.40
C LYS A 431 -6.12 17.49 19.77
N LEU A 432 -7.10 17.39 20.67
CA LEU A 432 -6.98 17.94 22.03
C LEU A 432 -5.76 17.36 22.75
N ARG A 433 -5.56 16.06 22.63
CA ARG A 433 -4.40 15.39 23.20
C ARG A 433 -3.09 15.90 22.60
N ALA A 434 -3.00 16.04 21.28
CA ALA A 434 -1.80 16.57 20.62
C ALA A 434 -1.46 18.00 21.11
N ILE A 435 -2.49 18.82 21.40
CA ILE A 435 -2.32 20.15 22.01
C ILE A 435 -1.71 20.01 23.42
N ARG A 436 -2.27 19.17 24.29
CA ARG A 436 -1.75 18.95 25.65
C ARG A 436 -0.33 18.41 25.68
N GLU A 437 -0.01 17.47 24.80
CA GLU A 437 1.34 16.92 24.65
C GLU A 437 2.35 18.01 24.22
N LYS A 438 1.94 18.96 23.37
CA LYS A 438 2.77 20.09 22.92
C LYS A 438 2.95 21.16 24.01
N GLU A 439 1.93 21.42 24.82
CA GLU A 439 1.99 22.34 25.97
C GLU A 439 2.82 21.76 27.14
N GLY A 440 3.13 20.46 27.12
CA GLY A 440 3.81 19.77 28.21
C GLY A 440 2.89 19.42 29.38
N ASP A 441 1.58 19.58 29.21
CA ASP A 441 0.57 19.14 30.17
C ASP A 441 0.34 17.63 30.06
N TRP A 442 1.32 16.87 30.56
CA TRP A 442 1.31 15.42 30.53
C TRP A 442 0.21 14.82 31.41
N LEU A 443 -0.30 15.53 32.42
CA LEU A 443 -1.39 15.05 33.28
C LEU A 443 -2.72 15.04 32.52
N SER A 444 -3.03 16.11 31.79
CA SER A 444 -4.21 16.15 30.92
C SER A 444 -4.09 15.18 29.75
N ALA A 445 -2.91 15.08 29.13
CA ALA A 445 -2.66 14.10 28.08
C ALA A 445 -2.84 12.65 28.57
N ALA A 446 -2.35 12.33 29.77
CA ALA A 446 -2.55 11.02 30.39
C ALA A 446 -4.03 10.75 30.71
N SER A 447 -4.77 11.76 31.17
CA SER A 447 -6.22 11.65 31.41
C SER A 447 -6.99 11.29 30.14
N LEU A 448 -6.68 11.94 29.01
CA LEU A 448 -7.28 11.64 27.70
C LEU A 448 -6.92 10.24 27.20
N ARG A 449 -5.67 9.79 27.44
CA ARG A 449 -5.24 8.41 27.14
C ARG A 449 -5.96 7.38 28.01
N ALA A 450 -6.29 7.72 29.25
CA ALA A 450 -7.03 6.85 30.13
C ALA A 450 -8.47 6.67 29.63
N GLU A 451 -9.14 7.75 29.22
CA GLU A 451 -10.47 7.67 28.59
C GLU A 451 -10.45 6.77 27.33
N GLU A 452 -9.45 6.95 26.45
CA GLU A 452 -9.25 6.12 25.25
C GLU A 452 -9.09 4.63 25.62
N PHE A 453 -8.27 4.34 26.63
CA PHE A 453 -8.04 2.99 27.11
C PHE A 453 -9.31 2.34 27.66
N PHE A 454 -10.10 3.04 28.49
CA PHE A 454 -11.34 2.48 29.04
C PHE A 454 -12.43 2.29 27.98
N ARG A 455 -12.43 3.09 26.91
CA ARG A 455 -13.34 2.90 25.77
C ARG A 455 -12.92 1.71 24.90
N ARG A 456 -11.61 1.52 24.69
CA ARG A 456 -11.04 0.46 23.84
C ARG A 456 -9.79 -0.15 24.48
N PRO A 457 -9.96 -1.07 25.45
CA PRO A 457 -8.82 -1.65 26.16
C PRO A 457 -8.01 -2.55 25.24
N SER A 458 -6.75 -2.19 25.00
CA SER A 458 -5.80 -2.97 24.19
C SER A 458 -4.37 -2.74 24.67
N LEU A 459 -3.43 -3.58 24.21
CA LEU A 459 -2.00 -3.36 24.46
C LEU A 459 -1.54 -1.99 23.91
N GLU A 460 -2.05 -1.60 22.74
CA GLU A 460 -1.70 -0.34 22.10
C GLU A 460 -2.14 0.86 22.95
N THR A 461 -3.40 0.89 23.40
CA THR A 461 -3.91 2.01 24.23
C THR A 461 -3.24 2.01 25.61
N TYR A 462 -2.89 0.84 26.16
CA TYR A 462 -2.11 0.71 27.39
C TYR A 462 -0.71 1.32 27.27
N GLN A 463 0.04 0.99 26.21
CA GLN A 463 1.39 1.52 25.99
C GLN A 463 1.40 3.04 25.76
N LYS A 464 0.39 3.56 25.05
CA LYS A 464 0.21 5.01 24.88
C LYS A 464 -0.08 5.70 26.21
N LEU A 465 -0.93 5.10 27.06
CA LEU A 465 -1.21 5.60 28.41
C LEU A 465 0.02 5.52 29.32
N GLN A 466 0.79 4.43 29.24
CA GLN A 466 2.07 4.28 29.93
C GLN A 466 3.01 5.43 29.61
N THR A 467 3.26 5.67 28.33
CA THR A 467 4.18 6.71 27.87
C THR A 467 3.79 8.10 28.40
N ALA A 468 2.50 8.45 28.32
CA ALA A 468 2.01 9.74 28.83
C ALA A 468 2.10 9.83 30.36
N SER A 469 1.75 8.75 31.06
CA SER A 469 1.74 8.69 32.52
C SER A 469 3.15 8.65 33.13
N GLU A 470 4.13 8.07 32.43
CA GLU A 470 5.55 8.12 32.80
C GLU A 470 6.10 9.54 32.69
N ARG A 471 5.75 10.26 31.61
CA ARG A 471 6.12 11.68 31.45
C ARG A 471 5.47 12.58 32.49
N ALA A 472 4.25 12.25 32.91
CA ALA A 472 3.57 12.91 34.03
C ALA A 472 4.06 12.47 35.43
N GLY A 473 4.89 11.42 35.54
CA GLY A 473 5.39 10.91 36.82
C GLY A 473 4.37 10.13 37.66
N VAL A 474 3.26 9.69 37.07
CA VAL A 474 2.11 9.07 37.77
C VAL A 474 1.87 7.59 37.38
N TRP A 475 2.76 7.00 36.57
CA TRP A 475 2.57 5.69 35.97
C TRP A 475 2.23 4.57 36.95
N GLN A 476 2.89 4.48 38.11
CA GLN A 476 2.66 3.37 39.04
C GLN A 476 1.21 3.30 39.56
N ALA A 477 0.63 4.46 39.85
CA ALA A 477 -0.77 4.57 40.28
C ALA A 477 -1.73 4.26 39.12
N VAL A 478 -1.44 4.79 37.93
CA VAL A 478 -2.24 4.55 36.72
C VAL A 478 -2.21 3.08 36.29
N ARG A 479 -1.05 2.43 36.35
CA ARG A 479 -0.87 1.00 36.07
C ARG A 479 -1.73 0.14 37.01
N ALA A 480 -1.70 0.42 38.32
CA ALA A 480 -2.50 -0.33 39.28
C ALA A 480 -4.02 -0.19 39.00
N GLY A 481 -4.49 1.02 38.71
CA GLY A 481 -5.90 1.26 38.38
C GLY A 481 -6.33 0.63 37.05
N THR A 482 -5.50 0.69 36.02
CA THR A 482 -5.79 0.12 34.69
C THR A 482 -5.83 -1.41 34.71
N LEU A 483 -4.89 -2.05 35.41
CA LEU A 483 -4.94 -3.51 35.60
C LEU A 483 -6.18 -3.94 36.37
N ARG A 484 -6.54 -3.24 37.46
CA ARG A 484 -7.79 -3.51 38.20
C ARG A 484 -9.02 -3.41 37.29
N TYR A 485 -9.11 -2.38 36.47
CA TYR A 485 -10.21 -2.26 35.49
C TYR A 485 -10.26 -3.46 34.53
N LEU A 486 -9.12 -3.90 33.99
CA LEU A 486 -9.11 -5.09 33.11
C LEU A 486 -9.56 -6.36 33.84
N GLU A 487 -9.33 -6.46 35.15
CA GLU A 487 -9.73 -7.60 35.98
C GLU A 487 -11.21 -7.56 36.38
N THR A 488 -11.72 -6.39 36.81
CA THR A 488 -13.04 -6.26 37.47
C THR A 488 -14.08 -5.49 36.67
N GLY A 489 -13.64 -4.65 35.74
CA GLY A 489 -14.48 -3.68 35.01
C GLY A 489 -14.77 -2.39 35.80
N GLU A 490 -14.22 -2.23 36.99
CA GLU A 490 -14.40 -1.03 37.80
C GLU A 490 -13.45 0.08 37.31
N ILE A 491 -14.00 1.22 36.89
CA ILE A 491 -13.22 2.39 36.49
C ILE A 491 -12.66 3.06 37.76
N PRO A 492 -11.35 3.35 37.82
CA PRO A 492 -10.77 4.10 38.94
C PRO A 492 -11.38 5.50 39.08
N SER A 493 -11.81 5.88 40.28
CA SER A 493 -12.36 7.22 40.59
C SER A 493 -11.43 8.02 41.50
N LEU A 494 -11.56 9.36 41.45
CA LEU A 494 -10.86 10.30 42.35
C LEU A 494 -11.28 10.11 43.82
N ASP A 495 -12.55 9.74 44.05
CA ASP A 495 -13.17 9.57 45.37
C ASP A 495 -12.85 8.24 46.08
N GLY A 496 -11.79 7.54 45.69
CA GLY A 496 -11.37 6.30 46.32
C GLY A 496 -11.07 6.50 47.81
N GLN A 497 -12.09 6.36 48.68
CA GLN A 497 -11.88 5.94 50.05
C GLN A 497 -10.91 4.78 49.99
N ALA A 498 -9.79 4.90 50.69
CA ALA A 498 -8.81 3.85 50.83
C ALA A 498 -9.56 2.56 51.19
N VAL A 499 -9.80 1.71 50.20
CA VAL A 499 -10.38 0.40 50.43
C VAL A 499 -9.29 -0.33 51.17
N GLU A 500 -9.42 -0.42 52.49
CA GLU A 500 -8.61 -1.28 53.33
C GLU A 500 -8.72 -2.69 52.78
N ILE A 501 -7.76 -3.06 51.93
CA ILE A 501 -7.05 -4.34 51.77
C ILE A 501 -5.98 -4.09 50.68
N GLY A 502 -4.76 -3.73 51.11
CA GLY A 502 -3.52 -3.92 50.36
C GLY A 502 -3.27 -3.10 49.08
N SER A 503 -2.67 -1.92 49.24
CA SER A 503 -1.60 -1.39 48.36
C SER A 503 -1.92 -0.84 46.94
N ILE A 504 -3.11 -0.31 46.64
CA ILE A 504 -3.34 0.45 45.39
C ILE A 504 -3.18 1.96 45.65
N PRO A 505 -2.26 2.68 44.95
CA PRO A 505 -2.15 4.13 45.05
C PRO A 505 -3.43 4.85 44.58
N PRO A 506 -3.76 6.05 45.10
CA PRO A 506 -4.92 6.81 44.65
C PRO A 506 -4.82 7.16 43.16
N TRP A 507 -5.97 7.18 42.47
CA TRP A 507 -6.01 7.50 41.05
C TRP A 507 -5.61 8.97 40.80
N PRO A 508 -4.57 9.25 39.99
CA PRO A 508 -3.96 10.57 39.90
C PRO A 508 -4.45 11.42 38.71
N LEU A 509 -5.30 10.87 37.84
CA LEU A 509 -5.77 11.52 36.61
C LEU A 509 -7.19 12.09 36.81
N SER A 510 -7.53 13.11 36.02
CA SER A 510 -8.82 13.80 36.10
C SER A 510 -10.01 12.84 35.95
N GLU A 511 -11.14 13.25 36.51
CA GLU A 511 -12.36 12.46 36.54
C GLU A 511 -12.82 12.09 35.13
N ILE A 512 -12.96 10.79 34.89
CA ILE A 512 -13.44 10.25 33.63
C ILE A 512 -14.95 10.28 33.73
N GLY A 513 -15.59 11.21 33.03
CA GLY A 513 -17.04 11.42 33.11
C GLY A 513 -17.79 10.08 32.98
N GLY A 514 -18.58 9.72 33.99
CA GLY A 514 -19.23 8.40 34.08
C GLY A 514 -20.12 8.05 32.87
N ASP A 515 -20.60 9.05 32.14
CA ASP A 515 -21.42 8.88 30.93
C ASP A 515 -20.59 8.70 29.64
N THR A 516 -19.28 9.00 29.63
CA THR A 516 -18.43 8.97 28.40
C THR A 516 -17.88 7.59 28.04
N VAL A 517 -18.04 6.60 28.94
CA VAL A 517 -17.58 5.21 28.75
C VAL A 517 -18.76 4.27 28.42
N SER A 518 -19.76 4.78 27.70
CA SER A 518 -20.76 3.94 27.03
C SER A 518 -20.08 3.19 25.87
N SER A 519 -19.31 2.15 26.19
CA SER A 519 -18.78 1.26 25.15
C SER A 519 -19.99 0.58 24.48
N ARG A 520 -20.18 0.83 23.19
CA ARG A 520 -21.26 0.19 22.38
C ARG A 520 -21.16 -1.35 22.38
N ARG A 521 -20.07 -1.92 22.91
CA ARG A 521 -19.83 -3.36 23.04
C ARG A 521 -19.88 -3.75 24.51
N LYS A 522 -20.71 -4.73 24.85
CA LYS A 522 -20.72 -5.32 26.20
C LYS A 522 -19.40 -6.07 26.44
N LEU A 523 -18.48 -5.45 27.16
CA LEU A 523 -17.23 -6.07 27.59
C LEU A 523 -17.52 -7.16 28.63
N VAL A 524 -16.79 -8.28 28.55
CA VAL A 524 -16.88 -9.38 29.52
C VAL A 524 -15.58 -9.41 30.31
N PHE A 525 -15.67 -9.13 31.59
CA PHE A 525 -14.53 -9.10 32.50
C PHE A 525 -14.32 -10.47 33.17
N PRO A 526 -13.06 -10.86 33.46
CA PRO A 526 -11.82 -10.15 33.15
C PRO A 526 -11.48 -10.17 31.66
N LEU A 527 -10.86 -9.11 31.16
CA LEU A 527 -10.37 -8.98 29.79
C LEU A 527 -9.05 -9.76 29.61
N THR A 528 -9.15 -11.09 29.68
CA THR A 528 -8.00 -12.01 29.71
C THR A 528 -7.06 -11.82 28.53
N GLU A 529 -7.57 -11.56 27.32
CA GLU A 529 -6.75 -11.33 26.13
C GLU A 529 -5.85 -10.09 26.27
N SER A 530 -6.41 -8.96 26.73
CA SER A 530 -5.63 -7.74 26.94
C SER A 530 -4.65 -7.90 28.11
N LEU A 531 -5.05 -8.60 29.17
CA LEU A 531 -4.18 -8.91 30.31
C LEU A 531 -2.98 -9.78 29.90
N ILE A 532 -3.19 -10.79 29.05
CA ILE A 532 -2.11 -11.62 28.50
C ILE A 532 -1.16 -10.79 27.64
N ASP A 533 -1.70 -10.01 26.69
CA ASP A 533 -0.89 -9.19 25.78
C ASP A 533 -0.03 -8.17 26.57
N ILE A 534 -0.59 -7.54 27.62
CA ILE A 534 0.14 -6.63 28.52
C ILE A 534 1.19 -7.38 29.34
N SER A 535 0.85 -8.54 29.91
CA SER A 535 1.79 -9.33 30.72
C SER A 535 2.99 -9.82 29.89
N ILE A 536 2.78 -10.17 28.61
CA ILE A 536 3.87 -10.49 27.68
C ILE A 536 4.75 -9.26 27.45
N ALA A 537 4.15 -8.09 27.17
CA ALA A 537 4.90 -6.86 26.92
C ALA A 537 5.72 -6.40 28.13
N GLU A 538 5.22 -6.62 29.34
CA GLU A 538 5.91 -6.29 30.59
C GLU A 538 6.88 -7.41 31.08
N ASN A 539 6.99 -8.51 30.33
CA ASN A 539 7.76 -9.70 30.69
C ASN A 539 7.36 -10.35 32.05
N CYS A 540 6.08 -10.19 32.45
CA CYS A 540 5.51 -10.80 33.64
C CYS A 540 5.04 -12.22 33.36
N VAL A 541 5.98 -13.17 33.29
CA VAL A 541 5.71 -14.55 32.83
C VAL A 541 4.65 -15.27 33.69
N ASP A 542 4.66 -15.06 35.01
CA ASP A 542 3.68 -15.70 35.91
C ASP A 542 2.25 -15.21 35.66
N ASP A 543 2.08 -13.92 35.36
CA ASP A 543 0.76 -13.35 35.04
C ASP A 543 0.26 -13.85 33.67
N VAL A 544 1.16 -14.06 32.70
CA VAL A 544 0.81 -14.69 31.41
C VAL A 544 0.19 -16.07 31.65
N VAL A 545 0.81 -16.89 32.50
CA VAL A 545 0.31 -18.24 32.84
C VAL A 545 -1.04 -18.16 33.56
N LYS A 546 -1.13 -17.32 34.60
CA LYS A 546 -2.37 -17.10 35.38
C LYS A 546 -3.56 -16.76 34.49
N TRP A 547 -3.40 -15.81 33.56
CA TRP A 547 -4.49 -15.38 32.70
C TRP A 547 -4.79 -16.38 31.57
N TYR A 548 -3.78 -17.09 31.07
CA TYR A 548 -3.97 -18.20 30.12
C TYR A 548 -4.79 -19.34 30.74
N GLU A 549 -4.49 -19.77 31.96
CA GLU A 549 -5.24 -20.81 32.66
C GLU A 549 -6.69 -20.38 32.95
N LYS A 550 -6.88 -19.12 33.38
CA LYS A 550 -8.22 -18.57 33.65
C LYS A 550 -9.09 -18.49 32.39
N ARG A 551 -8.50 -18.12 31.24
CA ARG A 551 -9.15 -18.17 29.93
C ARG A 551 -9.57 -19.60 29.56
N ASN A 552 -8.68 -20.56 29.74
CA ASN A 552 -8.90 -21.96 29.34
C ASN A 552 -9.81 -22.76 30.28
N SER A 553 -10.02 -22.28 31.51
CA SER A 553 -10.96 -22.88 32.48
C SER A 553 -12.44 -22.66 32.12
N GLY A 554 -12.74 -21.77 31.17
CA GLY A 554 -14.09 -21.51 30.66
C GLY A 554 -14.55 -22.54 29.62
N LYS A 555 -15.75 -23.11 29.79
CA LYS A 555 -16.39 -24.01 28.81
C LYS A 555 -16.95 -23.20 27.62
N GLY A 556 -16.12 -22.75 26.67
CA GLY A 556 -16.58 -22.04 25.47
C GLY A 556 -15.55 -21.85 24.35
N LEU A 557 -15.97 -22.09 23.09
CA LEU A 557 -15.31 -21.89 21.78
C LEU A 557 -13.77 -21.97 21.69
N ARG A 558 -13.23 -23.21 21.59
CA ARG A 558 -11.80 -23.51 21.32
C ARG A 558 -11.30 -23.25 19.88
N MET A 559 -12.13 -22.77 18.96
CA MET A 559 -11.81 -22.77 17.51
C MET A 559 -11.10 -21.51 16.96
N ILE A 560 -10.98 -20.41 17.71
CA ILE A 560 -10.41 -19.12 17.24
C ILE A 560 -8.96 -18.87 17.74
N VAL A 561 -8.36 -19.85 18.43
CA VAL A 561 -7.30 -19.59 19.43
C VAL A 561 -5.85 -19.84 18.93
N ALA A 562 -5.64 -20.51 17.80
CA ALA A 562 -4.33 -21.07 17.44
C ALA A 562 -3.18 -20.07 17.12
N LEU A 563 -3.47 -18.83 16.69
CA LEU A 563 -2.41 -17.86 16.31
C LEU A 563 -1.87 -17.05 17.49
N ARG A 564 -2.70 -16.79 18.51
CA ARG A 564 -2.28 -16.05 19.72
C ARG A 564 -1.52 -16.94 20.70
N ASP A 565 -1.89 -18.21 20.76
CA ASP A 565 -1.27 -19.18 21.65
C ASP A 565 0.22 -19.42 21.34
N ASP A 566 0.68 -19.23 20.10
CA ASP A 566 2.11 -19.26 19.77
C ASP A 566 2.89 -18.14 20.48
N LYS A 567 2.33 -16.93 20.56
CA LYS A 567 2.97 -15.81 21.26
C LYS A 567 3.09 -16.08 22.75
N ILE A 568 2.04 -16.69 23.33
CA ILE A 568 2.02 -17.09 24.74
C ILE A 568 3.10 -18.15 24.99
N ALA A 569 3.11 -19.24 24.21
CA ALA A 569 4.10 -20.29 24.31
C ALA A 569 5.54 -19.76 24.15
N GLN A 570 5.76 -18.87 23.20
CA GLN A 570 7.06 -18.23 22.98
C GLN A 570 7.49 -17.35 24.16
N ALA A 571 6.56 -16.64 24.81
CA ALA A 571 6.86 -15.77 25.95
C ALA A 571 7.19 -16.57 27.23
N VAL A 572 6.55 -17.73 27.42
CA VAL A 572 6.72 -18.54 28.64
C VAL A 572 7.79 -19.63 28.51
N VAL A 573 8.30 -19.94 27.31
CA VAL A 573 9.14 -21.13 27.03
C VAL A 573 10.36 -21.30 27.94
N GLU A 574 11.03 -20.20 28.31
CA GLU A 574 12.25 -20.29 29.14
C GLU A 574 11.93 -20.60 30.61
N ALA A 575 10.80 -20.13 31.15
CA ALA A 575 10.42 -20.36 32.55
C ALA A 575 9.44 -21.54 32.74
N TYR A 576 8.56 -21.76 31.76
CA TYR A 576 7.54 -22.81 31.74
C TYR A 576 7.60 -23.63 30.43
N PRO A 577 8.71 -24.35 30.18
CA PRO A 577 8.90 -25.09 28.93
C PRO A 577 7.85 -26.18 28.69
N GLU A 578 7.38 -26.86 29.74
CA GLU A 578 6.33 -27.88 29.60
C GLU A 578 5.02 -27.28 29.07
N LEU A 579 4.65 -26.10 29.57
CA LEU A 579 3.44 -25.41 29.12
C LEU A 579 3.56 -24.98 27.65
N ALA A 580 4.72 -24.44 27.25
CA ALA A 580 4.98 -24.06 25.86
C ALA A 580 4.91 -25.28 24.92
N ILE A 581 5.47 -26.42 25.33
CA ILE A 581 5.38 -27.68 24.58
C ILE A 581 3.92 -28.10 24.44
N VAL A 582 3.13 -28.10 25.51
CA VAL A 582 1.70 -28.47 25.45
C VAL A 582 0.95 -27.59 24.46
N ILE A 583 1.15 -26.27 24.53
CA ILE A 583 0.50 -25.31 23.62
C ILE A 583 0.89 -25.59 22.16
N TRP A 584 2.18 -25.75 21.87
CA TRP A 584 2.63 -26.04 20.51
C TRP A 584 2.16 -27.41 20.00
N LYS A 585 2.02 -28.41 20.87
CA LYS A 585 1.44 -29.73 20.51
C LYS A 585 -0.01 -29.57 20.08
N GLU A 586 -0.83 -28.85 20.87
CA GLU A 586 -2.23 -28.57 20.53
C GLU A 586 -2.36 -27.84 19.19
N ILE A 587 -1.53 -26.82 18.94
CA ILE A 587 -1.53 -26.09 17.67
C ILE A 587 -1.12 -27.01 16.51
N ALA A 588 -0.05 -27.79 16.66
CA ALA A 588 0.43 -28.70 15.62
C ALA A 588 -0.63 -29.76 15.25
N GLU A 589 -1.27 -30.35 16.25
CA GLU A 589 -2.30 -31.38 16.06
C GLU A 589 -3.58 -30.81 15.45
N ALA A 590 -4.01 -29.62 15.86
CA ALA A 590 -5.13 -28.90 15.26
C ALA A 590 -4.88 -28.59 13.77
N GLN A 591 -3.65 -28.20 13.40
CA GLN A 591 -3.26 -27.96 12.01
C GLN A 591 -3.23 -29.27 11.21
N ILE A 592 -2.73 -30.37 11.80
CA ILE A 592 -2.77 -31.71 11.18
C ILE A 592 -4.22 -32.20 10.96
N ALA A 593 -5.16 -31.81 11.81
CA ALA A 593 -6.57 -32.17 11.69
C ALA A 593 -7.26 -31.50 10.49
N GLN A 594 -6.80 -30.34 10.02
CA GLN A 594 -7.43 -29.60 8.90
C GLN A 594 -7.27 -30.29 7.53
N THR A 595 -6.42 -31.30 7.41
CA THR A 595 -6.26 -32.13 6.19
C THR A 595 -5.88 -31.39 4.89
N GLN A 596 -5.24 -30.21 5.01
CA GLN A 596 -4.75 -29.43 3.88
C GLN A 596 -3.22 -29.40 3.86
N THR A 597 -2.62 -29.42 2.66
CA THR A 597 -1.15 -29.41 2.50
C THR A 597 -0.49 -28.21 3.18
N LYS A 598 -1.08 -27.01 3.08
CA LYS A 598 -0.58 -25.81 3.77
C LYS A 598 -0.61 -25.93 5.30
N ALA A 599 -1.64 -26.57 5.86
CA ALA A 599 -1.76 -26.77 7.29
C ALA A 599 -0.70 -27.74 7.83
N TYR A 600 -0.29 -28.74 7.04
CA TYR A 600 0.83 -29.62 7.40
C TYR A 600 2.18 -28.88 7.46
N GLU A 601 2.43 -27.94 6.55
CA GLU A 601 3.63 -27.10 6.59
C GLU A 601 3.64 -26.23 7.86
N VAL A 602 2.49 -25.67 8.26
CA VAL A 602 2.34 -24.91 9.50
C VAL A 602 2.54 -25.81 10.73
N ALA A 603 1.95 -27.00 10.76
CA ALA A 603 2.17 -27.96 11.84
C ALA A 603 3.65 -28.31 12.03
N ALA A 604 4.37 -28.53 10.93
CA ALA A 604 5.80 -28.83 10.96
C ALA A 604 6.63 -27.70 11.60
N ARG A 605 6.22 -26.43 11.47
CA ARG A 605 6.88 -25.31 12.16
C ARG A 605 6.79 -25.43 13.67
N TYR A 606 5.63 -25.77 14.22
CA TYR A 606 5.44 -25.93 15.66
C TYR A 606 6.14 -27.18 16.19
N LEU A 607 6.11 -28.27 15.43
CA LEU A 607 6.87 -29.48 15.72
C LEU A 607 8.38 -29.20 15.82
N ARG A 608 8.94 -28.31 14.99
CA ARG A 608 10.34 -27.85 15.12
C ARG A 608 10.59 -27.08 16.41
N LYS A 609 9.68 -26.20 16.83
CA LYS A 609 9.81 -25.49 18.10
C LYS A 609 9.84 -26.45 19.29
N ILE A 610 8.98 -27.48 19.28
CA ILE A 610 8.97 -28.54 20.29
C ILE A 610 10.30 -29.31 20.30
N TYR A 611 10.79 -29.72 19.12
CA TYR A 611 12.08 -30.41 19.01
C TYR A 611 13.21 -29.59 19.64
N HIS A 612 13.31 -28.30 19.30
CA HIS A 612 14.38 -27.45 19.82
C HIS A 612 14.36 -27.31 21.34
N VAL A 613 13.18 -27.19 21.95
CA VAL A 613 13.06 -27.12 23.41
C VAL A 613 13.43 -28.45 24.07
N LEU A 614 12.99 -29.58 23.51
CA LEU A 614 13.34 -30.91 24.03
C LEU A 614 14.84 -31.22 23.87
N GLU A 615 15.44 -30.85 22.73
CA GLU A 615 16.87 -30.99 22.45
C GLU A 615 17.72 -30.15 23.43
N LYS A 616 17.36 -28.88 23.66
CA LYS A 616 18.03 -28.00 24.65
C LYS A 616 17.98 -28.59 26.07
N GLN A 617 16.98 -29.41 26.38
CA GLN A 617 16.83 -30.11 27.66
C GLN A 617 17.41 -31.53 27.67
N GLY A 618 18.00 -32.01 26.58
CA GLY A 618 18.53 -33.38 26.46
C GLY A 618 17.46 -34.47 26.46
N ARG A 619 16.23 -34.15 26.04
CA ARG A 619 15.06 -35.05 26.02
C ARG A 619 14.74 -35.60 24.62
N ASP A 620 15.78 -35.98 23.89
CA ASP A 620 15.63 -36.45 22.50
C ASP A 620 14.75 -37.70 22.39
N GLU A 621 14.80 -38.61 23.36
CA GLU A 621 13.97 -39.81 23.37
C GLU A 621 12.46 -39.50 23.39
N GLU A 622 12.07 -38.42 24.08
CA GLU A 622 10.68 -37.99 24.13
C GLU A 622 10.21 -37.42 22.80
N TRP A 623 11.07 -36.65 22.12
CA TRP A 623 10.79 -36.17 20.77
C TRP A 623 10.57 -37.33 19.79
N HIS A 624 11.47 -38.32 19.80
CA HIS A 624 11.36 -39.48 18.90
C HIS A 624 10.07 -40.28 19.16
N ARG A 625 9.68 -40.44 20.44
CA ARG A 625 8.43 -41.09 20.82
C ARG A 625 7.22 -40.30 20.32
N TYR A 626 7.21 -38.98 20.52
CA TYR A 626 6.12 -38.11 20.08
C TYR A 626 5.98 -38.09 18.55
N LEU A 627 7.10 -37.98 17.81
CA LEU A 627 7.08 -38.02 16.35
C LEU A 627 6.59 -39.37 15.80
N ALA A 628 6.95 -40.48 16.46
CA ALA A 628 6.46 -41.82 16.10
C ALA A 628 4.94 -41.94 16.31
N GLU A 629 4.40 -41.39 17.40
CA GLU A 629 2.97 -41.38 17.68
C GLU A 629 2.17 -40.57 16.63
N ILE A 630 2.68 -39.39 16.24
CA ILE A 630 2.07 -38.57 15.18
C ILE A 630 2.05 -39.36 13.86
N ARG A 631 3.15 -40.04 13.51
CA ARG A 631 3.26 -40.85 12.28
C ARG A 631 2.26 -41.99 12.27
N GLU A 632 2.15 -42.76 13.35
CA GLU A 632 1.23 -43.90 13.42
C GLU A 632 -0.23 -43.44 13.33
N THR A 633 -0.58 -42.40 14.09
CA THR A 633 -1.94 -41.83 14.11
C THR A 633 -2.35 -41.28 12.73
N ASN A 634 -1.39 -40.76 11.97
CA ASN A 634 -1.64 -40.10 10.68
C ASN A 634 -1.14 -40.90 9.45
N LYS A 635 -0.92 -42.21 9.58
CA LYS A 635 -0.33 -43.06 8.52
C LYS A 635 -1.00 -43.02 7.15
N ARG A 636 -2.26 -42.59 7.07
CA ARG A 636 -3.01 -42.44 5.81
C ARG A 636 -2.74 -41.11 5.09
N LYS A 637 -2.14 -40.12 5.76
CA LYS A 637 -1.87 -38.77 5.24
C LYS A 637 -0.47 -38.71 4.60
N ARG A 638 -0.33 -39.28 3.39
CA ARG A 638 0.97 -39.41 2.69
C ARG A 638 1.78 -38.10 2.63
N ARG A 639 1.11 -36.98 2.31
CA ARG A 639 1.76 -35.67 2.21
C ARG A 639 2.28 -35.14 3.56
N LEU A 640 1.63 -35.49 4.67
CA LEU A 640 2.11 -35.15 6.00
C LEU A 640 3.36 -35.98 6.34
N LEU A 641 3.36 -37.28 6.02
CA LEU A 641 4.52 -38.15 6.24
C LEU A 641 5.76 -37.64 5.50
N GLU A 642 5.62 -37.23 4.23
CA GLU A 642 6.70 -36.58 3.46
C GLU A 642 7.28 -35.34 4.16
N ILE A 643 6.42 -34.50 4.74
CA ILE A 643 6.84 -33.29 5.47
C ILE A 643 7.53 -33.67 6.79
N LEU A 644 7.02 -34.67 7.51
CA LEU A 644 7.64 -35.17 8.75
C LEU A 644 9.00 -35.83 8.50
N ASP A 645 9.22 -36.41 7.31
CA ASP A 645 10.50 -36.98 6.92
C ASP A 645 11.57 -35.89 6.70
N GLY A 646 11.18 -34.69 6.26
CA GLY A 646 12.06 -33.52 6.14
C GLY A 646 12.44 -32.86 7.48
N LEU A 647 11.75 -33.18 8.58
CA LEU A 647 12.13 -32.72 9.93
C LEU A 647 13.42 -33.38 10.44
N ILE A 648 13.85 -34.48 9.83
CA ILE A 648 15.07 -35.20 10.16
C ILE A 648 16.14 -34.74 9.15
N GLY A 649 17.00 -33.80 9.53
CA GLY A 649 17.97 -33.13 8.64
C GLY A 649 19.06 -34.01 8.04
N ARG A 650 18.71 -34.99 7.19
CA ARG A 650 19.65 -35.83 6.43
C ARG A 650 20.12 -35.11 5.15
N PRO A 651 21.39 -35.23 4.75
CA PRO A 651 21.89 -34.73 3.47
C PRO A 651 21.12 -35.33 2.28
N ILE A 652 20.86 -34.53 1.25
CA ILE A 652 20.11 -34.94 0.04
C ILE A 652 20.82 -36.07 -0.69
N ILE A 653 22.15 -36.08 -0.69
CA ILE A 653 22.96 -37.09 -1.39
C ILE A 653 22.88 -38.49 -0.75
N ASP A 654 22.51 -38.57 0.53
CA ASP A 654 22.39 -39.82 1.29
C ASP A 654 20.98 -40.45 1.18
N GLY A 655 20.04 -39.76 0.53
CA GLY A 655 18.69 -40.24 0.17
C GLY A 655 18.63 -40.74 -1.26
#